data_AF-A0A0G4MV68-F1
#
_entry.id   AF-A0A0G4MV68-F1
#
_cell.length_a   1.000
_cell.length_b   1.000
_cell.length_c   1.000
_cell.angle_alpha   90.00
_cell.angle_beta   90.00
_cell.angle_gamma   90.00
#
_symmetry.space_group_name_H-M   'P 1'
#
loop_
_entity.id
_entity.type
_entity.pdbx_description
1 polymer ?
#
loop_
_entity_poly.entity_id
_entity_poly.type
_entity_poly.pdbx_seq_one_letter_code
_entity_poly.pdbx_strand_id
1 'polypeptide(L)'
;MAPDSAANLTSLLRASSIDDHEEVLRAANAALKTSKLDTGAQRTRVVALLKLDRFEDALRALADGGATLDADCRLEKAYALYKTGKLDDAASLAASTTGRSFSHVAAQVAYRAERFQDARQLYDELASDKAAAAEEESDLSINVLATAAQRDWQSQAALTSGFVQPPVAPALDTFELAYNLACGCIARGELSKASSLLQRASRLCDESDDLSDEEKRAEMAPILIQQAYVYSRLGNTTEALKLHRQLEASEISDAEARLVATNNASTLDNTASNPFAVQRTLEANPAVSNDAKLFHYQDSRLRRNKLALALRAQKFSGVARQTKHLISASSPSSTASSDANVLSVINVAARSLEHSSQVSLRDVLPAAERHPADVGVLLTAIQLHVLAKNYEAAVSLLEALFTQLEGQKQGDVRFSAGLVALAVSLYRNQRRAGCATTELAKAIKYWNEKSDTQSASLLQGAGAELLKSTDADDLSVAGTAFEKLCQQSTADPIAVAGLIASFGKRDRSKVEPYLGSLPAVDGLVSNVDVQQLVEGGVAVLPATTSSAKERTAEKSGGQNSRPQKKRKRKLPKDFEEGKKMDPERWLPLRDRSSYRPKGKKGKKKANDSTQGGFVKEEETLELAGGAGSVKVERAPTASSSSNKKKKKGKK
;
A
#
# COMPACT_ATOMS: atom_id res chain seq x y z
N MET A 1 4.54 -76.74 -10.48
CA MET A 1 3.29 -75.98 -10.70
C MET A 1 3.54 -74.58 -10.18
N ALA A 2 3.53 -73.57 -11.05
CA ALA A 2 3.60 -72.18 -10.61
C ALA A 2 2.29 -71.84 -9.90
N PRO A 3 2.29 -71.07 -8.80
CA PRO A 3 1.04 -70.60 -8.20
C PRO A 3 0.27 -69.78 -9.24
N ASP A 4 -1.04 -70.03 -9.33
CA ASP A 4 -1.94 -69.35 -10.27
C ASP A 4 -1.95 -67.85 -10.00
N SER A 5 -1.29 -67.08 -10.86
CA SER A 5 -1.04 -65.65 -10.68
C SER A 5 -2.32 -64.83 -10.63
N ALA A 6 -3.38 -65.29 -11.33
CA ALA A 6 -4.70 -64.69 -11.27
C ALA A 6 -5.39 -64.95 -9.91
N ALA A 7 -5.23 -66.17 -9.36
CA ALA A 7 -5.73 -66.50 -8.03
C ALA A 7 -4.98 -65.72 -6.93
N ASN A 8 -3.67 -65.50 -7.09
CA ASN A 8 -2.88 -64.70 -6.17
C ASN A 8 -3.29 -63.21 -6.22
N LEU A 9 -3.43 -62.62 -7.41
CA LEU A 9 -3.94 -61.25 -7.54
C LEU A 9 -5.34 -61.09 -6.93
N THR A 10 -6.24 -62.05 -7.19
CA THR A 10 -7.59 -62.05 -6.61
C THR A 10 -7.54 -62.21 -5.08
N SER A 11 -6.61 -63.00 -4.56
CA SER A 11 -6.39 -63.16 -3.11
C SER A 11 -5.83 -61.89 -2.47
N LEU A 12 -4.87 -61.22 -3.12
CA LEU A 12 -4.29 -59.95 -2.67
C LEU A 12 -5.33 -58.82 -2.71
N LEU A 13 -6.18 -58.78 -3.73
CA LEU A 13 -7.29 -57.82 -3.83
C LEU A 13 -8.42 -58.11 -2.82
N ARG A 14 -8.62 -59.37 -2.43
CA ARG A 14 -9.58 -59.77 -1.38
C ARG A 14 -9.04 -59.57 0.04
N ALA A 15 -7.73 -59.58 0.22
CA ALA A 15 -7.10 -59.19 1.48
C ALA A 15 -7.21 -57.67 1.60
N SER A 16 -8.28 -57.22 2.27
CA SER A 16 -8.66 -55.82 2.44
C SER A 16 -7.69 -54.97 3.30
N SER A 17 -6.41 -55.33 3.35
CA SER A 17 -5.41 -54.73 4.24
C SER A 17 -3.97 -54.75 3.69
N ILE A 18 -3.78 -54.88 2.38
CA ILE A 18 -2.45 -54.68 1.80
C ILE A 18 -2.28 -53.19 1.51
N ASP A 19 -1.68 -52.49 2.46
CA ASP A 19 -1.27 -51.09 2.32
C ASP A 19 -0.04 -50.93 1.41
N ASP A 20 0.64 -52.03 1.05
CA ASP A 20 1.77 -52.01 0.13
C ASP A 20 1.33 -52.06 -1.35
N HIS A 21 1.12 -50.89 -1.91
CA HIS A 21 0.77 -50.72 -3.32
C HIS A 21 1.87 -51.19 -4.30
N GLU A 22 3.12 -51.35 -3.87
CA GLU A 22 4.21 -51.90 -4.69
C GLU A 22 4.06 -53.43 -4.85
N GLU A 23 3.56 -54.13 -3.83
CA GLU A 23 3.19 -55.55 -3.94
C GLU A 23 2.01 -55.76 -4.88
N VAL A 24 0.97 -54.92 -4.75
CA VAL A 24 -0.19 -54.93 -5.65
C VAL A 24 0.26 -54.70 -7.10
N LEU A 25 1.15 -53.73 -7.32
CA LEU A 25 1.72 -53.45 -8.63
C LEU A 25 2.51 -54.64 -9.20
N ARG A 26 3.35 -55.28 -8.37
CA ARG A 26 4.12 -56.47 -8.76
C ARG A 26 3.20 -57.64 -9.14
N ALA A 27 2.15 -57.89 -8.36
CA ALA A 27 1.18 -58.94 -8.64
C ALA A 27 0.39 -58.67 -9.92
N ALA A 28 -0.09 -57.44 -10.13
CA ALA A 28 -0.78 -57.04 -11.35
C ALA A 28 0.12 -57.22 -12.59
N ASN A 29 1.39 -56.80 -12.50
CA ASN A 29 2.36 -57.00 -13.58
C ASN A 29 2.66 -58.48 -13.85
N ALA A 30 2.68 -59.34 -12.82
CA ALA A 30 2.85 -60.78 -12.98
C ALA A 30 1.65 -61.43 -13.69
N ALA A 31 0.42 -61.05 -13.33
CA ALA A 31 -0.79 -61.49 -14.01
C ALA A 31 -0.79 -61.07 -15.48
N LEU A 32 -0.39 -59.82 -15.78
CA LEU A 32 -0.32 -59.30 -17.15
C LEU A 32 0.77 -59.96 -18.02
N LYS A 33 1.81 -60.54 -17.41
CA LYS A 33 2.78 -61.38 -18.14
C LYS A 33 2.15 -62.68 -18.62
N THR A 34 1.22 -63.24 -17.84
CA THR A 34 0.48 -64.46 -18.20
C THR A 34 -0.66 -64.17 -19.17
N SER A 35 -1.43 -63.11 -18.92
CA SER A 35 -2.55 -62.68 -19.77
C SER A 35 -2.54 -61.16 -19.96
N LYS A 36 -2.10 -60.71 -21.14
CA LYS A 36 -2.03 -59.27 -21.46
C LYS A 36 -3.41 -58.60 -21.56
N LEU A 37 -4.46 -59.38 -21.80
CA LEU A 37 -5.85 -58.90 -21.99
C LEU A 37 -6.68 -58.98 -20.70
N ASP A 38 -6.08 -59.33 -19.56
CA ASP A 38 -6.77 -59.32 -18.27
C ASP A 38 -7.09 -57.89 -17.84
N THR A 39 -8.34 -57.47 -18.04
CA THR A 39 -8.81 -56.12 -17.73
C THR A 39 -8.76 -55.81 -16.23
N GLY A 40 -8.97 -56.81 -15.37
CA GLY A 40 -8.86 -56.64 -13.92
C GLY A 40 -7.43 -56.33 -13.49
N ALA A 41 -6.45 -57.08 -14.02
CA ALA A 41 -5.04 -56.83 -13.77
C ALA A 41 -4.57 -55.49 -14.37
N GLN A 42 -5.08 -55.10 -15.54
CA GLN A 42 -4.78 -53.80 -16.16
C GLN A 42 -5.28 -52.63 -15.30
N ARG A 43 -6.53 -52.67 -14.83
CA ARG A 43 -7.10 -51.63 -13.94
C ARG A 43 -6.35 -51.56 -12.62
N THR A 44 -6.07 -52.73 -12.02
CA THR A 44 -5.31 -52.82 -10.76
C THR A 44 -3.92 -52.21 -10.90
N ARG A 45 -3.23 -52.44 -12.01
CA ARG A 45 -1.94 -51.83 -12.31
C ARG A 45 -2.06 -50.30 -12.35
N VAL A 46 -3.07 -49.74 -13.02
CA VAL A 46 -3.27 -48.29 -13.10
C VAL A 46 -3.51 -47.68 -11.71
N VAL A 47 -4.42 -48.27 -10.92
CA VAL A 47 -4.73 -47.78 -9.57
C VAL A 47 -3.52 -47.86 -8.64
N ALA A 48 -2.77 -48.98 -8.69
CA ALA A 48 -1.55 -49.13 -7.90
C ALA A 48 -0.49 -48.07 -8.27
N LEU A 49 -0.31 -47.79 -9.57
CA LEU A 49 0.59 -46.73 -10.02
C LEU A 49 0.16 -45.34 -9.54
N LEU A 50 -1.14 -45.03 -9.51
CA LEU A 50 -1.64 -43.78 -8.95
C LEU A 50 -1.38 -43.67 -7.45
N LYS A 51 -1.61 -44.75 -6.70
CA LYS A 51 -1.39 -44.79 -5.25
C LYS A 51 0.09 -44.72 -4.86
N LEU A 52 0.99 -45.02 -5.78
CA LEU A 52 2.44 -44.87 -5.65
C LEU A 52 2.96 -43.53 -6.19
N ASP A 53 2.07 -42.58 -6.52
CA ASP A 53 2.39 -41.30 -7.15
C ASP A 53 3.15 -41.39 -8.49
N ARG A 54 3.09 -42.56 -9.16
CA ARG A 54 3.73 -42.81 -10.47
C ARG A 54 2.79 -42.43 -11.61
N PHE A 55 2.38 -41.16 -11.65
CA PHE A 55 1.33 -40.67 -12.55
C PHE A 55 1.65 -40.81 -14.04
N GLU A 56 2.88 -40.53 -14.47
CA GLU A 56 3.29 -40.73 -15.87
C GLU A 56 3.31 -42.21 -16.26
N ASP A 57 3.63 -43.11 -15.34
CA ASP A 57 3.60 -44.55 -15.57
C ASP A 57 2.15 -45.03 -15.71
N ALA A 58 1.22 -44.47 -14.93
CA ALA A 58 -0.20 -44.74 -15.06
C ALA A 58 -0.74 -44.29 -16.43
N LEU A 59 -0.35 -43.10 -16.91
CA LEU A 59 -0.71 -42.62 -18.25
C LEU A 59 -0.15 -43.52 -19.36
N ARG A 60 1.10 -43.98 -19.23
CA ARG A 60 1.69 -44.96 -20.16
C ARG A 60 0.95 -46.29 -20.12
N ALA A 61 0.64 -46.79 -18.92
CA ALA A 61 -0.11 -48.03 -18.74
C ALA A 61 -1.51 -47.99 -19.36
N LEU A 62 -2.17 -46.82 -19.34
CA LEU A 62 -3.45 -46.57 -20.00
C LEU A 62 -3.30 -46.56 -21.52
N ALA A 63 -2.30 -45.85 -22.04
CA ALA A 63 -2.02 -45.81 -23.47
C ALA A 63 -1.72 -47.20 -24.05
N ASP A 64 -0.93 -48.02 -23.33
CA ASP A 64 -0.60 -49.40 -23.71
C ASP A 64 -1.82 -50.34 -23.67
N GLY A 65 -2.79 -50.06 -22.79
CA GLY A 65 -4.00 -50.86 -22.61
C GLY A 65 -5.08 -50.62 -23.67
N GLY A 66 -4.95 -49.57 -24.48
CA GLY A 66 -5.86 -49.24 -25.57
C GLY A 66 -7.19 -48.64 -25.12
N ALA A 67 -8.10 -48.43 -26.08
CA ALA A 67 -9.32 -47.64 -25.89
C ALA A 67 -10.29 -48.21 -24.83
N THR A 68 -10.34 -49.52 -24.65
CA THR A 68 -11.21 -50.16 -23.65
C THR A 68 -10.77 -49.81 -22.23
N LEU A 69 -9.48 -49.97 -21.92
CA LEU A 69 -8.95 -49.61 -20.61
C LEU A 69 -9.05 -48.10 -20.36
N ASP A 70 -8.81 -47.29 -21.40
CA ASP A 70 -8.94 -45.83 -21.34
C ASP A 70 -10.37 -45.40 -20.97
N ALA A 71 -11.39 -46.05 -21.56
CA ALA A 71 -12.79 -45.81 -21.26
C ALA A 71 -13.20 -46.27 -19.85
N ASP A 72 -12.61 -47.38 -19.39
CA ASP A 72 -12.88 -47.94 -18.07
C ASP A 72 -12.23 -47.17 -16.92
N CYS A 73 -11.07 -46.55 -17.17
CA CYS A 73 -10.25 -45.82 -16.19
C CYS A 73 -10.24 -44.30 -16.44
N ARG A 74 -11.36 -43.73 -16.90
CA ARG A 74 -11.45 -42.30 -17.24
C ARG A 74 -11.15 -41.38 -16.06
N LEU A 75 -11.57 -41.77 -14.84
CA LEU A 75 -11.34 -40.98 -13.64
C LEU A 75 -9.85 -40.97 -13.28
N GLU A 76 -9.23 -42.15 -13.28
CA GLU A 76 -7.80 -42.36 -13.04
C GLU A 76 -6.96 -41.59 -14.05
N LYS A 77 -7.37 -41.60 -15.32
CA LYS A 77 -6.75 -40.81 -16.38
C LYS A 77 -6.86 -39.31 -16.11
N ALA A 78 -8.05 -38.81 -15.77
CA ALA A 78 -8.25 -37.40 -15.46
C ALA A 78 -7.37 -36.96 -14.28
N TYR A 79 -7.30 -37.78 -13.22
CA TYR A 79 -6.46 -37.53 -12.06
C TYR A 79 -4.96 -37.57 -12.39
N ALA A 80 -4.50 -38.52 -13.20
CA ALA A 80 -3.12 -38.59 -13.65
C ALA A 80 -2.72 -37.39 -14.53
N LEU A 81 -3.60 -36.96 -15.44
CA LEU A 81 -3.41 -35.75 -16.26
C LEU A 81 -3.30 -34.50 -15.37
N TYR A 82 -4.16 -34.39 -14.36
CA TYR A 82 -4.10 -33.33 -13.36
C TYR A 82 -2.75 -33.31 -12.63
N LYS A 83 -2.31 -34.44 -12.05
CA LYS A 83 -1.07 -34.52 -11.26
C LYS A 83 0.20 -34.29 -12.09
N THR A 84 0.16 -34.60 -13.38
CA THR A 84 1.25 -34.35 -14.35
C THR A 84 1.21 -32.94 -14.96
N GLY A 85 0.24 -32.11 -14.59
CA GLY A 85 0.14 -30.72 -15.03
C GLY A 85 -0.47 -30.52 -16.42
N LYS A 86 -1.05 -31.55 -17.03
CA LYS A 86 -1.82 -31.49 -18.28
C LYS A 86 -3.25 -31.01 -17.98
N LEU A 87 -3.35 -29.78 -17.48
CA LEU A 87 -4.58 -29.23 -16.88
C LEU A 87 -5.73 -29.10 -17.88
N ASP A 88 -5.47 -28.70 -19.12
CA ASP A 88 -6.51 -28.53 -20.15
C ASP A 88 -7.13 -29.89 -20.55
N ASP A 89 -6.28 -30.91 -20.71
CA ASP A 89 -6.73 -32.27 -21.00
C ASP A 89 -7.54 -32.84 -19.82
N ALA A 90 -7.06 -32.62 -18.59
CA ALA A 90 -7.75 -33.05 -17.37
C ALA A 90 -9.12 -32.35 -17.21
N ALA A 91 -9.18 -31.04 -17.46
CA ALA A 91 -10.42 -30.26 -17.40
C ALA A 91 -11.42 -30.75 -18.45
N SER A 92 -10.97 -30.95 -19.69
CA SER A 92 -11.81 -31.44 -20.79
C SER A 92 -12.37 -32.83 -20.48
N LEU A 93 -11.53 -33.73 -19.95
CA LEU A 93 -11.96 -35.08 -19.59
C LEU A 93 -12.94 -35.06 -18.41
N ALA A 94 -12.67 -34.27 -17.36
CA ALA A 94 -13.57 -34.15 -16.22
C ALA A 94 -14.92 -33.55 -16.59
N ALA A 95 -14.97 -32.57 -17.50
CA ALA A 95 -16.22 -31.97 -17.98
C ALA A 95 -17.04 -32.89 -18.90
N SER A 96 -16.39 -33.88 -19.54
CA SER A 96 -17.06 -34.80 -20.47
C SER A 96 -17.89 -35.90 -19.81
N THR A 97 -17.86 -36.00 -18.47
CA THR A 97 -18.49 -37.08 -17.70
C THR A 97 -19.19 -36.50 -16.46
N THR A 98 -20.27 -37.14 -16.02
CA THR A 98 -21.00 -36.75 -14.80
C THR A 98 -20.62 -37.65 -13.63
N GLY A 99 -20.49 -37.09 -12.43
CA GLY A 99 -20.31 -37.85 -11.19
C GLY A 99 -19.52 -37.08 -10.14
N ARG A 100 -19.80 -37.32 -8.86
CA ARG A 100 -19.17 -36.60 -7.73
C ARG A 100 -17.65 -36.61 -7.82
N SER A 101 -17.04 -37.77 -8.11
CA SER A 101 -15.59 -37.90 -8.23
C SER A 101 -14.99 -37.07 -9.38
N PHE A 102 -15.68 -36.95 -10.51
CA PHE A 102 -15.26 -36.07 -11.60
C PHE A 102 -15.39 -34.59 -11.22
N SER A 103 -16.41 -34.22 -10.44
CA SER A 103 -16.54 -32.87 -9.90
C SER A 103 -15.39 -32.50 -8.96
N HIS A 104 -14.92 -33.44 -8.11
CA HIS A 104 -13.72 -33.22 -7.30
C HIS A 104 -12.48 -32.98 -8.17
N VAL A 105 -12.23 -33.81 -9.18
CA VAL A 105 -11.10 -33.61 -10.10
C VAL A 105 -11.24 -32.28 -10.85
N ALA A 106 -12.44 -31.92 -11.30
CA ALA A 106 -12.68 -30.64 -11.96
C ALA A 106 -12.36 -29.45 -11.03
N ALA A 107 -12.76 -29.51 -9.76
CA ALA A 107 -12.45 -28.48 -8.77
C ALA A 107 -10.94 -28.37 -8.51
N GLN A 108 -10.25 -29.50 -8.36
CA GLN A 108 -8.79 -29.55 -8.17
C GLN A 108 -8.03 -29.00 -9.40
N VAL A 109 -8.48 -29.34 -10.60
CA VAL A 109 -7.92 -28.84 -11.86
C VAL A 109 -8.16 -27.34 -11.98
N ALA A 110 -9.37 -26.86 -11.70
CA ALA A 110 -9.69 -25.43 -11.72
C ALA A 110 -8.83 -24.64 -10.71
N TYR A 111 -8.66 -25.17 -9.50
CA TYR A 111 -7.79 -24.57 -8.47
C TYR A 111 -6.33 -24.50 -8.95
N ARG A 112 -5.79 -25.59 -9.50
CA ARG A 112 -4.40 -25.61 -9.99
C ARG A 112 -4.18 -24.77 -11.24
N ALA A 113 -5.22 -24.58 -12.05
CA ALA A 113 -5.26 -23.69 -13.21
C ALA A 113 -5.52 -22.22 -12.84
N GLU A 114 -5.57 -21.89 -11.54
CA GLU A 114 -5.82 -20.53 -11.03
C GLU A 114 -7.16 -19.92 -11.44
N ARG A 115 -8.13 -20.78 -11.79
CA ARG A 115 -9.55 -20.42 -12.00
C ARG A 115 -10.30 -20.56 -10.68
N PHE A 116 -9.93 -19.73 -9.70
CA PHE A 116 -10.41 -19.88 -8.31
C PHE A 116 -11.91 -19.62 -8.16
N GLN A 117 -12.53 -18.78 -9.01
CA GLN A 117 -13.99 -18.64 -9.03
C GLN A 117 -14.67 -19.93 -9.45
N ASP A 118 -14.21 -20.57 -10.53
CA ASP A 118 -14.76 -21.84 -11.01
C ASP A 118 -14.58 -22.95 -9.96
N ALA A 119 -13.37 -23.04 -9.38
CA ALA A 119 -13.09 -23.99 -8.31
C ALA A 119 -14.03 -23.79 -7.10
N ARG A 120 -14.27 -22.53 -6.73
CA ARG A 120 -15.16 -22.18 -5.63
C ARG A 120 -16.59 -22.65 -5.92
N GLN A 121 -17.10 -22.36 -7.11
CA GLN A 121 -18.43 -22.79 -7.51
C GLN A 121 -18.58 -24.32 -7.45
N LEU A 122 -17.59 -25.05 -7.98
CA LEU A 122 -17.60 -26.52 -7.98
C LEU A 122 -17.58 -27.10 -6.55
N TYR A 123 -16.79 -26.52 -5.64
CA TYR A 123 -16.80 -26.95 -4.24
C TYR A 123 -18.10 -26.58 -3.51
N ASP A 124 -18.68 -25.42 -3.77
CA ASP A 124 -19.99 -25.04 -3.21
C ASP A 124 -21.10 -25.99 -3.71
N GLU A 125 -21.06 -26.39 -4.99
CA GLU A 125 -21.96 -27.42 -5.56
C GLU A 125 -21.76 -28.78 -4.89
N LEU A 126 -20.51 -29.23 -4.68
CA LEU A 126 -20.18 -30.47 -3.97
C LEU A 126 -20.68 -30.48 -2.52
N ALA A 127 -20.66 -29.33 -1.85
CA ALA A 127 -21.11 -29.15 -0.48
C ALA A 127 -22.65 -28.99 -0.35
N SER A 128 -23.36 -28.72 -1.45
CA SER A 128 -24.81 -28.50 -1.44
C SER A 128 -25.61 -29.78 -1.12
N ASP A 129 -25.08 -30.94 -1.52
CA ASP A 129 -25.63 -32.25 -1.17
C ASP A 129 -25.11 -32.71 0.19
N LYS A 130 -25.82 -32.31 1.26
CA LYS A 130 -25.41 -32.60 2.63
C LYS A 130 -25.32 -34.10 2.97
N ALA A 131 -26.11 -34.95 2.31
CA ALA A 131 -26.09 -36.38 2.58
C ALA A 131 -24.84 -37.02 1.96
N ALA A 132 -24.49 -36.63 0.73
CA ALA A 132 -23.25 -37.09 0.07
C ALA A 132 -21.99 -36.44 0.64
N ALA A 133 -22.08 -35.21 1.16
CA ALA A 133 -20.95 -34.47 1.70
C ALA A 133 -20.64 -34.78 3.17
N ALA A 134 -21.47 -35.54 3.89
CA ALA A 134 -21.30 -35.75 5.33
C ALA A 134 -19.93 -36.36 5.71
N GLU A 135 -19.38 -37.23 4.87
CA GLU A 135 -18.07 -37.86 5.08
C GLU A 135 -16.90 -36.99 4.59
N GLU A 136 -17.17 -35.93 3.81
CA GLU A 136 -16.18 -35.09 3.14
C GLU A 136 -16.29 -33.60 3.55
N GLU A 137 -17.14 -33.27 4.53
CA GLU A 137 -17.51 -31.90 4.90
C GLU A 137 -16.28 -31.09 5.37
N SER A 138 -15.39 -31.72 6.15
CA SER A 138 -14.14 -31.12 6.61
C SER A 138 -13.22 -30.75 5.44
N ASP A 139 -12.95 -31.71 4.54
CA ASP A 139 -12.08 -31.52 3.37
C ASP A 139 -12.63 -30.46 2.42
N LEU A 140 -13.94 -30.49 2.16
CA LEU A 140 -14.61 -29.47 1.34
C LEU A 140 -14.46 -28.08 1.98
N SER A 141 -14.66 -27.96 3.29
CA SER A 141 -14.52 -26.69 4.01
C SER A 141 -13.10 -26.12 3.91
N ILE A 142 -12.08 -26.98 4.07
CA ILE A 142 -10.66 -26.62 3.91
C ILE A 142 -10.39 -26.12 2.49
N ASN A 143 -10.85 -26.87 1.48
CA ASN A 143 -10.65 -26.53 0.06
C ASN A 143 -11.37 -25.25 -0.36
N VAL A 144 -12.60 -25.04 0.12
CA VAL A 144 -13.38 -23.81 -0.11
C VAL A 144 -12.62 -22.60 0.44
N LEU A 145 -12.06 -22.71 1.64
CA LEU A 145 -11.35 -21.63 2.30
C LEU A 145 -9.98 -21.37 1.65
N ALA A 146 -9.25 -22.43 1.28
CA ALA A 146 -8.02 -22.31 0.50
C ALA A 146 -8.28 -21.59 -0.83
N THR A 147 -9.32 -21.99 -1.55
CA THR A 147 -9.74 -21.35 -2.82
C THR A 147 -10.07 -19.87 -2.62
N ALA A 148 -10.78 -19.53 -1.55
CA ALA A 148 -11.07 -18.14 -1.21
C ALA A 148 -9.80 -17.34 -0.91
N ALA A 149 -8.87 -17.89 -0.12
CA ALA A 149 -7.60 -17.25 0.19
C ALA A 149 -6.74 -17.03 -1.08
N GLN A 150 -6.68 -18.00 -1.99
CA GLN A 150 -5.95 -17.85 -3.26
C GLN A 150 -6.59 -16.81 -4.16
N ARG A 151 -7.93 -16.76 -4.23
CA ARG A 151 -8.64 -15.69 -4.94
C ARG A 151 -8.31 -14.32 -4.35
N ASP A 152 -8.26 -14.20 -3.03
CA ASP A 152 -7.87 -12.94 -2.37
C ASP A 152 -6.44 -12.54 -2.77
N TRP A 153 -5.49 -13.49 -2.82
CA TRP A 153 -4.11 -13.24 -3.28
C TRP A 153 -4.02 -12.87 -4.77
N GLN A 154 -4.79 -13.54 -5.63
CA GLN A 154 -4.89 -13.21 -7.05
C GLN A 154 -5.50 -11.81 -7.22
N SER A 155 -6.51 -11.47 -6.42
CA SER A 155 -7.15 -10.16 -6.39
C SER A 155 -6.33 -9.08 -5.68
N GLN A 156 -5.33 -9.39 -4.84
CA GLN A 156 -4.37 -8.38 -4.37
C GLN A 156 -3.57 -7.77 -5.53
N ALA A 157 -3.50 -8.44 -6.69
CA ALA A 157 -3.01 -7.83 -7.92
C ALA A 157 -3.96 -6.73 -8.46
N ALA A 158 -5.20 -6.69 -7.98
CA ALA A 158 -6.27 -5.73 -8.23
C ALA A 158 -6.81 -5.15 -6.89
N LEU A 159 -6.03 -4.26 -6.28
CA LEU A 159 -6.29 -3.49 -5.06
C LEU A 159 -7.72 -3.54 -4.46
N THR A 160 -7.76 -4.02 -3.19
CA THR A 160 -8.80 -3.80 -2.17
C THR A 160 -10.20 -4.34 -2.48
N SER A 161 -10.40 -5.64 -2.31
CA SER A 161 -11.75 -6.18 -2.10
C SER A 161 -12.25 -5.84 -0.68
N GLY A 162 -13.51 -5.40 -0.62
CA GLY A 162 -14.31 -5.40 0.59
C GLY A 162 -14.42 -6.80 1.20
N PHE A 163 -14.83 -6.83 2.47
CA PHE A 163 -15.01 -8.02 3.28
C PHE A 163 -15.97 -9.01 2.61
N VAL A 164 -15.43 -10.05 1.98
CA VAL A 164 -16.18 -11.30 1.84
C VAL A 164 -15.98 -12.04 3.16
N GLN A 165 -16.93 -11.86 4.08
CA GLN A 165 -17.07 -12.79 5.19
C GLN A 165 -17.21 -14.20 4.59
N PRO A 166 -16.41 -15.19 5.03
CA PRO A 166 -16.72 -16.57 4.68
C PRO A 166 -18.16 -16.85 5.11
N PRO A 167 -18.98 -17.49 4.24
CA PRO A 167 -20.35 -17.81 4.59
C PRO A 167 -20.33 -18.78 5.77
N VAL A 168 -20.73 -18.29 6.94
CA VAL A 168 -20.56 -18.91 8.27
C VAL A 168 -19.07 -19.13 8.59
N ALA A 169 -18.54 -18.49 9.62
CA ALA A 169 -17.20 -18.84 10.10
C ALA A 169 -17.27 -20.32 10.51
N PRO A 170 -16.59 -21.25 9.78
CA PRO A 170 -16.56 -22.64 10.21
C PRO A 170 -15.96 -22.65 11.62
N ALA A 171 -16.38 -23.61 12.44
CA ALA A 171 -15.70 -23.83 13.70
C ALA A 171 -14.21 -24.05 13.36
N LEU A 172 -13.34 -23.17 13.87
CA LEU A 172 -11.91 -23.12 13.53
C LEU A 172 -11.17 -24.21 14.30
N ASP A 173 -11.66 -25.44 14.15
CA ASP A 173 -11.36 -26.56 15.03
C ASP A 173 -10.14 -27.35 14.51
N THR A 174 -9.79 -27.17 13.24
CA THR A 174 -8.56 -27.71 12.64
C THR A 174 -7.55 -26.60 12.33
N PHE A 175 -6.27 -26.95 12.31
CA PHE A 175 -5.21 -25.97 12.06
C PHE A 175 -5.22 -25.48 10.60
N GLU A 176 -5.64 -26.29 9.64
CA GLU A 176 -5.75 -25.96 8.21
C GLU A 176 -6.80 -24.89 7.96
N LEU A 177 -7.95 -24.98 8.63
CA LEU A 177 -8.99 -23.94 8.56
C LEU A 177 -8.47 -22.61 9.12
N ALA A 178 -7.82 -22.64 10.29
CA ALA A 178 -7.22 -21.45 10.87
C ALA A 178 -6.11 -20.85 9.98
N TYR A 179 -5.27 -21.72 9.39
CA TYR A 179 -4.20 -21.34 8.47
C TYR A 179 -4.73 -20.70 7.19
N ASN A 180 -5.70 -21.34 6.52
CA ASN A 180 -6.28 -20.82 5.27
C ASN A 180 -7.02 -19.49 5.50
N LEU A 181 -7.74 -19.36 6.62
CA LEU A 181 -8.37 -18.09 7.00
C LEU A 181 -7.31 -17.00 7.25
N ALA A 182 -6.20 -17.35 7.91
CA ALA A 182 -5.10 -16.43 8.12
C ALA A 182 -4.50 -15.98 6.78
N CYS A 183 -4.24 -16.91 5.86
CA CYS A 183 -3.74 -16.61 4.51
C CYS A 183 -4.64 -15.62 3.76
N GLY A 184 -5.97 -15.78 3.84
CA GLY A 184 -6.92 -14.80 3.31
C GLY A 184 -6.86 -13.44 4.03
N CYS A 185 -6.68 -13.41 5.35
CA CYS A 185 -6.49 -12.16 6.09
C CYS A 185 -5.18 -11.44 5.69
N ILE A 186 -4.09 -12.18 5.45
CA ILE A 186 -2.83 -11.62 4.93
C ILE A 186 -3.07 -11.00 3.55
N ALA A 187 -3.79 -11.71 2.68
CA ALA A 187 -4.21 -11.21 1.37
C ALA A 187 -5.16 -9.99 1.45
N ARG A 188 -5.84 -9.76 2.56
CA ARG A 188 -6.64 -8.53 2.74
C ARG A 188 -5.88 -7.41 3.46
N GLY A 189 -4.65 -7.67 3.92
CA GLY A 189 -3.86 -6.72 4.70
C GLY A 189 -4.28 -6.64 6.18
N GLU A 190 -5.15 -7.55 6.65
CA GLU A 190 -5.61 -7.67 8.04
C GLU A 190 -4.56 -8.38 8.91
N LEU A 191 -3.36 -7.81 8.97
CA LEU A 191 -2.17 -8.45 9.54
C LEU A 191 -2.32 -8.82 11.02
N SER A 192 -2.99 -7.98 11.82
CA SER A 192 -3.22 -8.27 13.24
C SER A 192 -4.12 -9.50 13.43
N LYS A 193 -5.21 -9.59 12.64
CA LYS A 193 -6.11 -10.74 12.66
C LYS A 193 -5.42 -12.00 12.16
N ALA A 194 -4.65 -11.88 11.08
CA ALA A 194 -3.83 -12.98 10.56
C ALA A 194 -2.84 -13.51 11.61
N SER A 195 -2.19 -12.62 12.38
CA SER A 195 -1.27 -13.02 13.44
C SER A 195 -1.95 -13.89 14.52
N SER A 196 -3.12 -13.48 15.01
CA SER A 196 -3.89 -14.26 15.98
C SER A 196 -4.35 -15.61 15.43
N LEU A 197 -4.76 -15.66 14.16
CA LEU A 197 -5.17 -16.90 13.49
C LEU A 197 -4.01 -17.87 13.28
N LEU A 198 -2.82 -17.38 12.91
CA LEU A 198 -1.62 -18.21 12.78
C LEU A 198 -1.15 -18.77 14.12
N GLN A 199 -1.25 -17.99 15.21
CA GLN A 199 -0.99 -18.50 16.56
C GLN A 199 -1.99 -19.58 16.98
N ARG A 200 -3.26 -19.48 16.54
CA ARG A 200 -4.25 -20.54 16.74
C ARG A 200 -3.89 -21.78 15.91
N ALA A 201 -3.57 -21.62 14.63
CA ALA A 201 -3.16 -22.72 13.75
C ALA A 201 -1.94 -23.46 14.31
N SER A 202 -0.92 -22.74 14.78
CA SER A 202 0.26 -23.34 15.40
C SER A 202 -0.10 -24.16 16.64
N ARG A 203 -0.94 -23.64 17.54
CA ARG A 203 -1.39 -24.41 18.73
C ARG A 203 -2.16 -25.67 18.35
N LEU A 204 -3.11 -25.56 17.41
CA LEU A 204 -3.90 -26.71 16.95
C LEU A 204 -3.03 -27.78 16.27
N CYS A 205 -1.99 -27.38 15.53
CA CYS A 205 -1.05 -28.31 14.93
C CYS A 205 -0.17 -29.01 15.98
N ASP A 206 0.26 -28.30 17.01
CA ASP A 206 1.09 -28.85 18.11
C ASP A 206 0.28 -29.83 18.99
N GLU A 207 -0.97 -29.48 19.27
CA GLU A 207 -1.92 -30.25 20.08
C GLU A 207 -2.60 -31.41 19.32
N SER A 208 -2.34 -31.58 18.01
CA SER A 208 -2.94 -32.66 17.22
C SER A 208 -2.42 -34.02 17.65
N ASP A 209 -3.29 -34.94 18.03
CA ASP A 209 -2.92 -36.33 18.36
C ASP A 209 -2.84 -37.23 17.11
N ASP A 210 -3.31 -36.74 15.95
CA ASP A 210 -3.39 -37.49 14.69
C ASP A 210 -2.10 -37.45 13.87
N LEU A 211 -1.10 -36.66 14.29
CA LEU A 211 0.16 -36.45 13.59
C LEU A 211 1.36 -36.93 14.41
N SER A 212 2.30 -37.62 13.77
CA SER A 212 3.63 -37.89 14.31
C SER A 212 4.45 -36.60 14.49
N ASP A 213 5.52 -36.65 15.27
CA ASP A 213 6.42 -35.49 15.47
C ASP A 213 7.07 -35.04 14.14
N GLU A 214 7.32 -35.97 13.21
CA GLU A 214 7.77 -35.67 11.86
C GLU A 214 6.71 -34.89 11.06
N GLU A 215 5.46 -35.36 11.07
CA GLU A 215 4.34 -34.73 10.36
C GLU A 215 4.01 -33.36 10.97
N LYS A 216 3.98 -33.24 12.30
CA LYS A 216 3.82 -31.95 12.98
C LYS A 216 4.87 -30.95 12.54
N ARG A 217 6.14 -31.36 12.46
CA ARG A 217 7.21 -30.48 11.99
C ARG A 217 7.01 -30.05 10.53
N ALA A 218 6.56 -30.95 9.66
CA ALA A 218 6.27 -30.64 8.26
C ALA A 218 5.11 -29.64 8.12
N GLU A 219 4.01 -29.86 8.85
CA GLU A 219 2.81 -29.01 8.83
C GLU A 219 3.02 -27.66 9.54
N MET A 220 3.87 -27.62 10.56
CA MET A 220 4.21 -26.40 11.28
C MET A 220 5.03 -25.43 10.43
N ALA A 221 5.86 -25.93 9.50
CA ALA A 221 6.77 -25.07 8.72
C ALA A 221 6.03 -23.99 7.90
N PRO A 222 5.01 -24.30 7.08
CA PRO A 222 4.20 -23.29 6.38
C PRO A 222 3.56 -22.25 7.33
N ILE A 223 3.12 -22.67 8.52
CA ILE A 223 2.49 -21.78 9.51
C ILE A 223 3.51 -20.75 10.02
N LEU A 224 4.68 -21.21 10.45
CA LEU A 224 5.73 -20.34 10.98
C LEU A 224 6.30 -19.41 9.90
N ILE A 225 6.41 -19.87 8.64
CA ILE A 225 6.84 -19.03 7.51
C ILE A 225 5.88 -17.84 7.32
N GLN A 226 4.57 -18.09 7.35
CA GLN A 226 3.57 -17.03 7.24
C GLN A 226 3.55 -16.12 8.47
N GLN A 227 3.78 -16.67 9.66
CA GLN A 227 3.84 -15.88 10.88
C GLN A 227 5.05 -14.95 10.89
N ALA A 228 6.22 -15.42 10.45
CA ALA A 228 7.41 -14.61 10.28
C ALA A 228 7.18 -13.49 9.23
N TYR A 229 6.49 -13.81 8.13
CA TYR A 229 6.08 -12.81 7.14
C TYR A 229 5.16 -11.74 7.75
N VAL A 230 4.15 -12.12 8.53
CA VAL A 230 3.24 -11.18 9.20
C VAL A 230 3.99 -10.28 10.19
N TYR A 231 4.87 -10.84 11.03
CA TYR A 231 5.69 -10.05 11.94
C TYR A 231 6.60 -9.06 11.20
N SER A 232 7.23 -9.49 10.10
CA SER A 232 8.01 -8.61 9.22
C SER A 232 7.16 -7.42 8.72
N ARG A 233 5.96 -7.69 8.22
CA ARG A 233 5.03 -6.68 7.69
C ARG A 233 4.49 -5.73 8.78
N LEU A 234 4.42 -6.17 10.02
CA LEU A 234 4.05 -5.35 11.18
C LEU A 234 5.23 -4.55 11.77
N GLY A 235 6.45 -4.73 11.24
CA GLY A 235 7.66 -4.09 11.75
C GLY A 235 8.26 -4.77 12.99
N ASN A 236 7.76 -5.94 13.36
CA ASN A 236 8.30 -6.75 14.47
C ASN A 236 9.44 -7.66 13.96
N THR A 237 10.55 -7.04 13.55
CA THR A 237 11.68 -7.72 12.90
C THR A 237 12.36 -8.74 13.81
N THR A 238 12.38 -8.51 15.12
CA THR A 238 13.03 -9.41 16.09
C THR A 238 12.32 -10.75 16.19
N GLU A 239 11.00 -10.75 16.29
CA GLU A 239 10.20 -11.99 16.32
C GLU A 239 10.21 -12.68 14.97
N ALA A 240 10.16 -11.92 13.86
CA ALA A 240 10.29 -12.49 12.52
C ALA A 240 11.62 -13.26 12.34
N LEU A 241 12.75 -12.65 12.76
CA LEU A 241 14.07 -13.30 12.71
C LEU A 241 14.17 -14.52 13.63
N LYS A 242 13.53 -14.47 14.82
CA LYS A 242 13.49 -15.61 15.74
C LYS A 242 12.81 -16.82 15.11
N LEU A 243 11.63 -16.63 14.50
CA LEU A 243 10.92 -17.69 13.79
C LEU A 243 11.73 -18.21 12.60
N HIS A 244 12.37 -17.33 11.82
CA HIS A 244 13.21 -17.78 10.72
C HIS A 244 14.43 -18.59 11.15
N ARG A 245 15.02 -18.30 12.31
CA ARG A 245 16.12 -19.12 12.85
C ARG A 245 15.67 -20.50 13.33
N GLN A 246 14.40 -20.64 13.71
CA GLN A 246 13.80 -21.94 14.02
C GLN A 246 13.51 -22.75 12.75
N LEU A 247 13.33 -22.07 11.62
CA LEU A 247 13.09 -22.67 10.31
C LEU A 247 14.42 -22.88 9.58
N GLU A 248 15.08 -24.01 9.78
CA GLU A 248 16.20 -24.38 8.93
C GLU A 248 15.70 -24.70 7.51
N ALA A 249 16.02 -23.85 6.53
CA ALA A 249 15.51 -24.01 5.16
C ALA A 249 15.87 -25.37 4.53
N SER A 250 16.99 -25.97 4.91
CA SER A 250 17.39 -27.32 4.48
C SER A 250 16.48 -28.43 5.00
N GLU A 251 15.81 -28.22 6.13
CA GLU A 251 14.95 -29.20 6.79
C GLU A 251 13.50 -29.14 6.30
N ILE A 252 13.11 -28.06 5.62
CA ILE A 252 11.77 -27.92 5.03
C ILE A 252 11.65 -28.88 3.85
N SER A 253 10.81 -29.91 3.97
CA SER A 253 10.58 -30.93 2.94
C SER A 253 10.02 -30.35 1.64
N ASP A 254 8.99 -29.52 1.76
CA ASP A 254 8.27 -28.89 0.65
C ASP A 254 9.12 -27.83 -0.10
N ALA A 255 9.18 -27.92 -1.42
CA ALA A 255 10.04 -27.06 -2.24
C ALA A 255 9.53 -25.61 -2.27
N GLU A 256 8.23 -25.43 -2.37
CA GLU A 256 7.53 -24.15 -2.40
C GLU A 256 7.76 -23.38 -1.09
N ALA A 257 7.51 -24.02 0.05
CA ALA A 257 7.76 -23.47 1.39
C ALA A 257 9.24 -23.12 1.57
N ARG A 258 10.16 -23.98 1.10
CA ARG A 258 11.60 -23.71 1.16
C ARG A 258 11.99 -22.46 0.37
N LEU A 259 11.44 -22.26 -0.84
CA LEU A 259 11.67 -21.06 -1.65
C LEU A 259 11.14 -19.80 -0.96
N VAL A 260 9.92 -19.86 -0.42
CA VAL A 260 9.31 -18.72 0.28
C VAL A 260 10.10 -18.36 1.54
N ALA A 261 10.50 -19.36 2.35
CA ALA A 261 11.32 -19.16 3.54
C ALA A 261 12.66 -18.51 3.20
N THR A 262 13.37 -19.04 2.19
CA THR A 262 14.68 -18.50 1.73
C THR A 262 14.53 -17.07 1.22
N ASN A 263 13.51 -16.80 0.40
CA ASN A 263 13.22 -15.46 -0.10
C ASN A 263 12.95 -14.47 1.06
N ASN A 264 12.10 -14.85 2.02
CA ASN A 264 11.74 -13.98 3.14
C ASN A 264 12.96 -13.70 4.03
N ALA A 265 13.73 -14.72 4.36
CA ALA A 265 14.97 -14.58 5.13
C ALA A 265 15.96 -13.60 4.47
N SER A 266 16.10 -13.66 3.13
CA SER A 266 16.98 -12.78 2.36
C SER A 266 16.63 -11.29 2.49
N THR A 267 15.37 -10.97 2.82
CA THR A 267 14.90 -9.59 3.00
C THR A 267 15.03 -9.09 4.43
N LEU A 268 14.94 -9.98 5.42
CA LEU A 268 14.97 -9.64 6.85
C LEU A 268 16.37 -9.35 7.39
N ASP A 269 17.38 -10.04 6.88
CA ASP A 269 18.78 -9.89 7.31
C ASP A 269 19.50 -8.67 6.65
N ASN A 270 18.74 -7.79 5.99
CA ASN A 270 19.25 -6.94 4.91
C ASN A 270 19.51 -5.47 5.31
N THR A 271 19.56 -5.13 6.59
CA THR A 271 19.90 -3.75 7.00
C THR A 271 21.40 -3.45 6.88
N ALA A 272 22.26 -4.45 6.61
CA ALA A 272 23.71 -4.26 6.38
C ALA A 272 24.35 -5.26 5.39
N SER A 273 23.59 -6.14 4.73
CA SER A 273 24.15 -7.27 3.98
C SER A 273 24.56 -6.91 2.54
N ASN A 274 25.68 -7.48 2.11
CA ASN A 274 26.23 -7.34 0.76
C ASN A 274 25.23 -7.92 -0.28
N PRO A 275 24.69 -7.12 -1.22
CA PRO A 275 23.71 -7.59 -2.22
C PRO A 275 24.18 -8.79 -3.04
N PHE A 276 25.50 -8.89 -3.31
CA PHE A 276 26.08 -10.03 -4.03
C PHE A 276 26.02 -11.32 -3.21
N ALA A 277 26.20 -11.25 -1.89
CA ALA A 277 26.12 -12.40 -1.00
C ALA A 277 24.68 -12.89 -0.84
N VAL A 278 23.73 -11.96 -0.70
CA VAL A 278 22.30 -12.28 -0.67
C VAL A 278 21.88 -12.94 -1.98
N GLN A 279 22.32 -12.41 -3.12
CA GLN A 279 22.02 -13.00 -4.42
C GLN A 279 22.61 -14.41 -4.56
N ARG A 280 23.86 -14.61 -4.17
CA ARG A 280 24.50 -15.93 -4.19
C ARG A 280 23.73 -16.96 -3.36
N THR A 281 23.22 -16.55 -2.20
CA THR A 281 22.44 -17.42 -1.30
C THR A 281 21.11 -17.81 -1.95
N LEU A 282 20.41 -16.85 -2.56
CA LEU A 282 19.14 -17.11 -3.24
C LEU A 282 19.29 -17.97 -4.51
N GLU A 283 20.45 -17.90 -5.17
CA GLU A 283 20.76 -18.66 -6.39
C GLU A 283 21.43 -20.02 -6.12
N ALA A 284 21.71 -20.36 -4.87
CA ALA A 284 22.50 -21.55 -4.51
C ALA A 284 21.81 -22.90 -4.83
N ASN A 285 20.47 -22.93 -4.92
CA ASN A 285 19.69 -24.15 -5.09
C ASN A 285 18.69 -24.08 -6.26
N PRO A 286 19.16 -24.21 -7.52
CA PRO A 286 18.28 -24.17 -8.68
C PRO A 286 17.32 -25.37 -8.80
N ALA A 287 17.69 -26.54 -8.26
CA ALA A 287 16.85 -27.75 -8.29
C ALA A 287 15.50 -27.55 -7.56
N VAL A 288 15.55 -26.97 -6.35
CA VAL A 288 14.34 -26.61 -5.58
C VAL A 288 13.43 -25.66 -6.37
N SER A 289 14.01 -24.79 -7.20
CA SER A 289 13.23 -23.87 -8.04
C SER A 289 12.52 -24.55 -9.22
N ASN A 290 13.00 -25.70 -9.67
CA ASN A 290 12.40 -26.42 -10.80
C ASN A 290 11.28 -27.36 -10.36
N ASP A 291 11.38 -27.89 -9.14
CA ASP A 291 10.39 -28.83 -8.60
C ASP A 291 9.14 -28.11 -8.03
N ALA A 292 9.30 -26.84 -7.60
CA ALA A 292 8.24 -26.05 -7.00
C ALA A 292 7.13 -25.66 -8.00
N LYS A 293 5.88 -26.03 -7.69
CA LYS A 293 4.67 -25.78 -8.47
C LYS A 293 3.96 -24.52 -8.00
N LEU A 294 4.65 -23.38 -8.07
CA LEU A 294 4.13 -22.08 -7.65
C LEU A 294 2.95 -21.60 -8.51
N PHE A 295 2.03 -20.87 -7.87
CA PHE A 295 1.04 -20.07 -8.60
C PHE A 295 1.71 -18.86 -9.26
N HIS A 296 1.11 -18.36 -10.34
CA HIS A 296 1.60 -17.24 -11.13
C HIS A 296 1.89 -16.01 -10.26
N TYR A 297 0.98 -15.68 -9.33
CA TYR A 297 1.19 -14.53 -8.42
C TYR A 297 2.41 -14.74 -7.51
N GLN A 298 2.70 -15.96 -7.07
CA GLN A 298 3.87 -16.28 -6.24
C GLN A 298 5.15 -16.21 -7.05
N ASP A 299 5.18 -16.86 -8.22
CA ASP A 299 6.33 -16.83 -9.14
C ASP A 299 6.66 -15.40 -9.57
N SER A 300 5.64 -14.60 -9.92
CA SER A 300 5.80 -13.19 -10.26
C SER A 300 6.47 -12.41 -9.12
N ARG A 301 6.06 -12.61 -7.87
CA ARG A 301 6.65 -11.93 -6.71
C ARG A 301 8.09 -12.37 -6.45
N LEU A 302 8.39 -13.67 -6.49
CA LEU A 302 9.76 -14.17 -6.33
C LEU A 302 10.67 -13.67 -7.45
N ARG A 303 10.18 -13.66 -8.70
CA ARG A 303 10.89 -13.11 -9.85
C ARG A 303 11.19 -11.62 -9.68
N ARG A 304 10.21 -10.82 -9.25
CA ARG A 304 10.40 -9.39 -8.96
C ARG A 304 11.46 -9.18 -7.88
N ASN A 305 11.45 -9.97 -6.80
CA ASN A 305 12.46 -9.90 -5.75
C ASN A 305 13.86 -10.23 -6.29
N LYS A 306 13.99 -11.30 -7.09
CA LYS A 306 15.24 -11.66 -7.77
C LYS A 306 15.76 -10.52 -8.67
N LEU A 307 14.88 -9.91 -9.47
CA LEU A 307 15.24 -8.79 -10.35
C LEU A 307 15.65 -7.53 -9.56
N ALA A 308 14.92 -7.19 -8.50
CA ALA A 308 15.26 -6.06 -7.64
C ALA A 308 16.62 -6.26 -6.94
N LEU A 309 16.90 -7.49 -6.50
CA LEU A 309 18.21 -7.84 -5.94
C LEU A 309 19.32 -7.78 -6.99
N ALA A 310 19.06 -8.23 -8.22
CA ALA A 310 20.02 -8.13 -9.32
C ALA A 310 20.34 -6.67 -9.69
N LEU A 311 19.37 -5.75 -9.60
CA LEU A 311 19.61 -4.31 -9.73
C LEU A 311 20.53 -3.80 -8.61
N ARG A 312 20.31 -4.21 -7.35
CA ARG A 312 21.18 -3.84 -6.22
C ARG A 312 22.59 -4.42 -6.36
N ALA A 313 22.71 -5.59 -6.98
CA ALA A 313 23.98 -6.22 -7.35
C ALA A 313 24.56 -5.69 -8.69
N GLN A 314 24.05 -4.57 -9.21
CA GLN A 314 24.55 -3.89 -10.40
C GLN A 314 24.53 -4.72 -11.70
N LYS A 315 23.70 -5.77 -11.78
CA LYS A 315 23.54 -6.61 -12.99
C LYS A 315 22.59 -5.96 -14.01
N PHE A 316 22.76 -4.67 -14.30
CA PHE A 316 21.81 -3.85 -15.06
C PHE A 316 21.51 -4.40 -16.46
N SER A 317 22.54 -4.68 -17.26
CA SER A 317 22.39 -5.15 -18.64
C SER A 317 21.67 -6.51 -18.73
N GLY A 318 21.94 -7.42 -17.79
CA GLY A 318 21.27 -8.71 -17.67
C GLY A 318 19.78 -8.54 -17.34
N VAL A 319 19.46 -7.69 -16.36
CA VAL A 319 18.08 -7.36 -15.97
C VAL A 319 17.33 -6.72 -17.14
N ALA A 320 17.93 -5.76 -17.83
CA ALA A 320 17.33 -5.09 -18.98
C ALA A 320 17.02 -6.07 -20.13
N ARG A 321 17.92 -7.01 -20.43
CA ARG A 321 17.69 -8.04 -21.46
C ARG A 321 16.59 -9.02 -21.05
N GLN A 322 16.64 -9.51 -19.82
CA GLN A 322 15.69 -10.50 -19.30
C GLN A 322 14.28 -9.93 -19.23
N THR A 323 14.10 -8.75 -18.65
CA THR A 323 12.80 -8.09 -18.56
C THR A 323 12.23 -7.77 -19.95
N LYS A 324 13.07 -7.31 -20.90
CA LYS A 324 12.64 -7.11 -22.28
C LYS A 324 12.10 -8.39 -22.91
N HIS A 325 12.79 -9.51 -22.72
CA HIS A 325 12.34 -10.82 -23.23
C HIS A 325 11.00 -11.24 -22.61
N LEU A 326 10.86 -11.10 -21.29
CA LEU A 326 9.62 -11.43 -20.57
C LEU A 326 8.43 -10.57 -21.03
N ILE A 327 8.66 -9.27 -21.21
CA ILE A 327 7.64 -8.35 -21.73
C ILE A 327 7.25 -8.74 -23.16
N SER A 328 8.21 -9.06 -24.03
CA SER A 328 7.92 -9.48 -25.41
C SER A 328 7.25 -10.85 -25.53
N ALA A 329 7.50 -11.75 -24.58
CA ALA A 329 6.83 -13.05 -24.51
C ALA A 329 5.40 -12.94 -23.94
N SER A 330 5.09 -11.83 -23.27
CA SER A 330 3.74 -11.53 -22.78
C SER A 330 2.89 -11.03 -23.94
N SER A 331 1.61 -11.43 -24.00
CA SER A 331 0.72 -11.05 -25.11
C SER A 331 0.64 -9.52 -25.30
N PRO A 332 0.73 -9.01 -26.55
CA PRO A 332 0.79 -7.56 -26.84
C PRO A 332 -0.47 -6.75 -26.50
N SER A 333 -1.58 -7.39 -26.11
CA SER A 333 -2.81 -6.72 -25.64
C SER A 333 -2.82 -6.39 -24.14
N SER A 334 -1.71 -6.63 -23.44
CA SER A 334 -1.64 -6.67 -21.98
C SER A 334 -1.03 -5.41 -21.33
N THR A 335 -1.23 -4.23 -21.91
CA THR A 335 -0.75 -2.94 -21.35
C THR A 335 -1.35 -2.62 -19.98
N ALA A 336 -2.47 -3.25 -19.62
CA ALA A 336 -3.07 -3.18 -18.29
C ALA A 336 -2.54 -4.21 -17.29
N SER A 337 -1.73 -5.19 -17.71
CA SER A 337 -1.25 -6.24 -16.79
C SER A 337 -0.31 -5.65 -15.74
N SER A 338 -0.65 -5.88 -14.47
CA SER A 338 0.17 -5.52 -13.32
C SER A 338 1.59 -6.08 -13.42
N ASP A 339 1.73 -7.30 -13.95
CA ASP A 339 3.02 -7.97 -14.11
C ASP A 339 3.87 -7.34 -15.19
N ALA A 340 3.28 -7.08 -16.35
CA ALA A 340 3.96 -6.41 -17.45
C ALA A 340 4.42 -5.01 -17.04
N ASN A 341 3.53 -4.24 -16.40
CA ASN A 341 3.81 -2.89 -15.92
C ASN A 341 5.00 -2.85 -14.94
N VAL A 342 5.08 -3.80 -14.00
CA VAL A 342 6.20 -3.87 -13.06
C VAL A 342 7.49 -4.29 -13.76
N LEU A 343 7.44 -5.23 -14.70
CA LEU A 343 8.61 -5.61 -15.49
C LEU A 343 9.12 -4.45 -16.35
N SER A 344 8.23 -3.64 -16.92
CA SER A 344 8.59 -2.43 -17.67
C SER A 344 9.29 -1.39 -16.79
N VAL A 345 8.79 -1.16 -15.56
CA VAL A 345 9.44 -0.26 -14.60
C VAL A 345 10.84 -0.76 -14.25
N ILE A 346 11.00 -2.06 -13.98
CA ILE A 346 12.31 -2.67 -13.71
C ILE A 346 13.23 -2.55 -14.95
N ASN A 347 12.70 -2.74 -16.16
CA ASN A 347 13.45 -2.60 -17.40
C ASN A 347 14.00 -1.18 -17.56
N VAL A 348 13.14 -0.17 -17.39
CA VAL A 348 13.53 1.24 -17.49
C VAL A 348 14.55 1.60 -16.41
N ALA A 349 14.34 1.14 -15.17
CA ALA A 349 15.29 1.34 -14.09
C ALA A 349 16.67 0.73 -14.41
N ALA A 350 16.71 -0.50 -14.94
CA ALA A 350 17.94 -1.16 -15.34
C ALA A 350 18.71 -0.36 -16.40
N ARG A 351 18.01 0.13 -17.43
CA ARG A 351 18.60 0.91 -18.52
C ARG A 351 19.12 2.27 -18.06
N SER A 352 18.39 2.95 -17.18
CA SER A 352 18.87 4.19 -16.56
C SER A 352 20.13 3.95 -15.74
N LEU A 353 20.11 2.93 -14.89
CA LEU A 353 21.20 2.66 -13.94
C LEU A 353 22.47 2.12 -14.62
N GLU A 354 22.37 1.63 -15.85
CA GLU A 354 23.52 1.20 -16.65
C GLU A 354 24.46 2.37 -17.01
N HIS A 355 23.93 3.59 -17.15
CA HIS A 355 24.69 4.76 -17.58
C HIS A 355 24.65 5.93 -16.58
N SER A 356 23.85 5.82 -15.51
CA SER A 356 23.63 6.86 -14.50
C SER A 356 23.53 6.25 -13.10
N SER A 357 23.79 7.03 -12.06
CA SER A 357 23.57 6.61 -10.66
C SER A 357 22.11 6.71 -10.22
N GLN A 358 21.25 7.35 -11.02
CA GLN A 358 19.84 7.61 -10.69
C GLN A 358 18.96 7.45 -11.93
N VAL A 359 17.71 7.06 -11.70
CA VAL A 359 16.67 7.01 -12.73
C VAL A 359 16.23 8.43 -13.06
N SER A 360 16.20 8.78 -14.35
CA SER A 360 15.94 10.14 -14.82
C SER A 360 14.78 10.19 -15.82
N LEU A 361 14.11 11.35 -15.91
CA LEU A 361 13.03 11.57 -16.90
C LEU A 361 13.49 11.34 -18.34
N ARG A 362 14.77 11.57 -18.65
CA ARG A 362 15.35 11.37 -19.98
C ARG A 362 15.21 9.93 -20.48
N ASP A 363 15.27 8.95 -19.56
CA ASP A 363 15.22 7.54 -19.91
C ASP A 363 13.79 6.99 -19.86
N VAL A 364 12.97 7.54 -18.95
CA VAL A 364 11.60 7.09 -18.71
C VAL A 364 10.64 7.62 -19.78
N LEU A 365 10.74 8.90 -20.18
CA LEU A 365 9.82 9.50 -21.16
C LEU A 365 9.80 8.78 -22.52
N PRO A 366 10.94 8.41 -23.14
CA PRO A 366 10.93 7.64 -24.37
C PRO A 366 10.30 6.25 -24.23
N ALA A 367 10.32 5.65 -23.04
CA ALA A 367 9.63 4.39 -22.79
C ALA A 367 8.10 4.61 -22.67
N ALA A 368 7.68 5.69 -21.98
CA ALA A 368 6.27 6.08 -21.89
C ALA A 368 5.67 6.42 -23.26
N GLU A 369 6.43 7.09 -24.14
CA GLU A 369 5.98 7.43 -25.50
C GLU A 369 5.81 6.18 -26.39
N ARG A 370 6.69 5.19 -26.26
CA ARG A 370 6.59 3.93 -27.01
C ARG A 370 5.44 3.05 -26.52
N HIS A 371 5.10 3.15 -25.24
CA HIS A 371 4.09 2.34 -24.60
C HIS A 371 3.11 3.22 -23.80
N PRO A 372 2.26 4.01 -24.49
CA PRO A 372 1.42 5.05 -23.87
C PRO A 372 0.26 4.49 -23.01
N ALA A 373 0.11 3.18 -22.93
CA ALA A 373 -0.84 2.50 -22.04
C ALA A 373 -0.16 1.70 -20.92
N ASP A 374 1.18 1.72 -20.84
CA ASP A 374 1.91 1.10 -19.73
C ASP A 374 1.81 2.00 -18.49
N VAL A 375 0.89 1.62 -17.60
CA VAL A 375 0.58 2.38 -16.39
C VAL A 375 1.81 2.47 -15.47
N GLY A 376 2.65 1.43 -15.42
CA GLY A 376 3.83 1.41 -14.56
C GLY A 376 4.86 2.47 -14.95
N VAL A 377 5.19 2.53 -16.24
CA VAL A 377 6.15 3.50 -16.78
C VAL A 377 5.61 4.92 -16.68
N LEU A 378 4.32 5.13 -16.99
CA LEU A 378 3.68 6.45 -16.88
C LEU A 378 3.62 6.95 -15.43
N LEU A 379 3.26 6.08 -14.48
CA LEU A 379 3.31 6.43 -13.05
C LEU A 379 4.72 6.78 -12.59
N THR A 380 5.74 6.08 -13.12
CA THR A 380 7.14 6.41 -12.84
C THR A 380 7.51 7.79 -13.38
N ALA A 381 7.10 8.12 -14.61
CA ALA A 381 7.30 9.45 -15.18
C ALA A 381 6.60 10.55 -14.36
N ILE A 382 5.34 10.33 -14.01
CA ILE A 382 4.54 11.24 -13.17
C ILE A 382 5.22 11.47 -11.83
N GLN A 383 5.66 10.40 -11.14
CA GLN A 383 6.38 10.49 -9.88
C GLN A 383 7.65 11.33 -10.00
N LEU A 384 8.44 11.14 -11.06
CA LEU A 384 9.66 11.93 -11.29
C LEU A 384 9.34 13.41 -11.58
N HIS A 385 8.26 13.71 -12.32
CA HIS A 385 7.80 15.08 -12.51
C HIS A 385 7.37 15.73 -11.18
N VAL A 386 6.64 15.00 -10.33
CA VAL A 386 6.24 15.45 -8.99
C VAL A 386 7.46 15.73 -8.11
N LEU A 387 8.45 14.84 -8.09
CA LEU A 387 9.70 15.05 -7.36
C LEU A 387 10.48 16.27 -7.88
N ALA A 388 10.45 16.51 -9.19
CA ALA A 388 11.00 17.71 -9.82
C ALA A 388 10.12 18.97 -9.63
N LYS A 389 9.00 18.88 -8.91
CA LYS A 389 7.99 19.94 -8.71
C LYS A 389 7.34 20.45 -10.00
N ASN A 390 7.41 19.66 -11.07
CA ASN A 390 6.78 19.93 -12.36
C ASN A 390 5.35 19.37 -12.38
N TYR A 391 4.48 19.92 -11.53
CA TYR A 391 3.12 19.40 -11.33
C TYR A 391 2.24 19.52 -12.58
N GLU A 392 2.45 20.53 -13.42
CA GLU A 392 1.70 20.70 -14.68
C GLU A 392 1.96 19.53 -15.62
N ALA A 393 3.23 19.20 -15.87
CA ALA A 393 3.61 18.06 -16.71
C ALA A 393 3.10 16.73 -16.13
N ALA A 394 3.14 16.56 -14.80
CA ALA A 394 2.58 15.40 -14.12
C ALA A 394 1.07 15.23 -14.38
N VAL A 395 0.30 16.32 -14.30
CA VAL A 395 -1.14 16.30 -14.61
C VAL A 395 -1.40 16.03 -16.09
N SER A 396 -0.67 16.68 -16.99
CA SER A 396 -0.83 16.45 -18.43
C SER A 396 -0.59 14.99 -18.82
N LEU A 397 0.44 14.35 -18.24
CA LEU A 397 0.71 12.92 -18.46
C LEU A 397 -0.40 12.04 -17.91
N LEU A 398 -0.94 12.36 -16.73
CA LEU A 398 -2.03 11.60 -16.12
C LEU A 398 -3.34 11.74 -16.93
N GLU A 399 -3.68 12.94 -17.38
CA GLU A 399 -4.85 13.20 -18.23
C GLU A 399 -4.73 12.51 -19.61
N ALA A 400 -3.51 12.48 -20.17
CA ALA A 400 -3.23 11.73 -21.39
C ALA A 400 -3.42 10.22 -21.18
N LEU A 401 -2.90 9.66 -20.08
CA LEU A 401 -3.12 8.25 -19.71
C LEU A 401 -4.62 7.95 -19.58
N PHE A 402 -5.37 8.83 -18.92
CA PHE A 402 -6.82 8.67 -18.76
C PHE A 402 -7.55 8.60 -20.09
N THR A 403 -7.22 9.50 -21.02
CA THR A 403 -7.77 9.51 -22.37
C THR A 403 -7.46 8.20 -23.12
N GLN A 404 -6.25 7.67 -22.98
CA GLN A 404 -5.85 6.41 -23.60
C GLN A 404 -6.59 5.21 -23.02
N LEU A 405 -6.69 5.11 -21.70
CA LEU A 405 -7.40 4.01 -21.03
C LEU A 405 -8.89 4.00 -21.38
N GLU A 406 -9.51 5.18 -21.46
CA GLU A 406 -10.90 5.34 -21.92
C GLU A 406 -11.06 4.89 -23.38
N GLY A 407 -10.13 5.29 -24.26
CA GLY A 407 -10.12 4.86 -25.66
C GLY A 407 -9.94 3.35 -25.85
N GLN A 408 -9.16 2.70 -24.97
CA GLN A 408 -8.96 1.24 -24.96
C GLN A 408 -10.06 0.47 -24.20
N LYS A 409 -11.10 1.16 -23.70
CA LYS A 409 -12.16 0.58 -22.86
C LYS A 409 -11.66 -0.10 -21.58
N GLN A 410 -10.52 0.33 -21.05
CA GLN A 410 -9.92 -0.17 -19.81
C GLN A 410 -10.42 0.63 -18.60
N GLY A 411 -11.75 0.69 -18.43
CA GLY A 411 -12.40 1.50 -17.40
C GLY A 411 -12.01 1.12 -15.96
N ASP A 412 -11.80 -0.17 -15.68
CA ASP A 412 -11.41 -0.65 -14.34
C ASP A 412 -10.06 -0.11 -13.89
N VAL A 413 -9.11 -0.06 -14.82
CA VAL A 413 -7.79 0.53 -14.57
C VAL A 413 -7.95 2.04 -14.42
N ARG A 414 -8.61 2.69 -15.39
CA ARG A 414 -8.85 4.14 -15.43
C ARG A 414 -9.44 4.70 -14.13
N PHE A 415 -10.42 4.00 -13.56
CA PHE A 415 -11.12 4.40 -12.34
C PHE A 415 -10.65 3.64 -11.10
N SER A 416 -9.49 2.99 -11.16
CA SER A 416 -8.89 2.37 -9.98
C SER A 416 -8.63 3.39 -8.87
N ALA A 417 -8.77 2.95 -7.61
CA ALA A 417 -8.62 3.83 -6.44
C ALA A 417 -7.31 4.61 -6.42
N GLY A 418 -6.20 3.96 -6.78
CA GLY A 418 -4.88 4.59 -6.83
C GLY A 418 -4.79 5.72 -7.85
N LEU A 419 -5.30 5.51 -9.07
CA LEU A 419 -5.24 6.53 -10.13
C LEU A 419 -6.18 7.70 -9.86
N VAL A 420 -7.39 7.43 -9.36
CA VAL A 420 -8.34 8.49 -8.96
C VAL A 420 -7.77 9.31 -7.80
N ALA A 421 -7.22 8.65 -6.77
CA ALA A 421 -6.60 9.35 -5.63
C ALA A 421 -5.40 10.20 -6.07
N LEU A 422 -4.58 9.70 -7.01
CA LEU A 422 -3.47 10.45 -7.59
C LEU A 422 -3.96 11.70 -8.34
N ALA A 423 -4.98 11.56 -9.18
CA ALA A 423 -5.57 12.69 -9.91
C ALA A 423 -6.10 13.77 -8.96
N VAL A 424 -6.91 13.36 -7.97
CA VAL A 424 -7.44 14.27 -6.94
C VAL A 424 -6.31 15.00 -6.20
N SER A 425 -5.26 14.27 -5.83
CA SER A 425 -4.10 14.85 -5.13
C SER A 425 -3.36 15.87 -5.98
N LEU A 426 -3.12 15.57 -7.25
CA LEU A 426 -2.46 16.50 -8.18
C LEU A 426 -3.32 17.73 -8.47
N TYR A 427 -4.62 17.56 -8.70
CA TYR A 427 -5.54 18.68 -8.91
C TYR A 427 -5.62 19.60 -7.69
N ARG A 428 -5.68 19.05 -6.48
CA ARG A 428 -5.65 19.85 -5.25
C ARG A 428 -4.36 20.62 -5.07
N ASN A 429 -3.22 20.01 -5.39
CA ASN A 429 -1.93 20.70 -5.34
C ASN A 429 -1.91 21.93 -6.28
N GLN A 430 -2.54 21.81 -7.45
CA GLN A 430 -2.74 22.92 -8.38
C GLN A 430 -3.93 23.84 -8.05
N ARG A 431 -4.58 23.66 -6.89
CA ARG A 431 -5.79 24.40 -6.47
C ARG A 431 -6.98 24.26 -7.45
N ARG A 432 -7.04 23.17 -8.21
CA ARG A 432 -8.12 22.82 -9.15
C ARG A 432 -9.18 21.95 -8.46
N ALA A 433 -9.82 22.47 -7.42
CA ALA A 433 -10.78 21.70 -6.61
C ALA A 433 -11.96 21.15 -7.43
N GLY A 434 -12.52 21.93 -8.36
CA GLY A 434 -13.62 21.47 -9.22
C GLY A 434 -13.25 20.29 -10.12
N CYS A 435 -12.01 20.22 -10.61
CA CYS A 435 -11.53 19.05 -11.38
C CYS A 435 -11.46 17.80 -10.51
N ALA A 436 -11.00 17.93 -9.25
CA ALA A 436 -10.98 16.82 -8.31
C ALA A 436 -12.39 16.30 -8.00
N THR A 437 -13.35 17.19 -7.73
CA THR A 437 -14.75 16.82 -7.51
C THR A 437 -15.35 16.11 -8.72
N THR A 438 -15.12 16.66 -9.92
CA THR A 438 -15.59 16.07 -11.18
C THR A 438 -15.02 14.66 -11.39
N GLU A 439 -13.74 14.47 -11.08
CA GLU A 439 -13.08 13.17 -11.21
C GLU A 439 -13.66 12.12 -10.25
N LEU A 440 -13.91 12.50 -8.99
CA LEU A 440 -14.58 11.63 -8.01
C LEU A 440 -16.00 11.26 -8.45
N ALA A 441 -16.76 12.23 -8.98
CA ALA A 441 -18.10 11.98 -9.48
C ALA A 441 -18.11 11.02 -10.68
N LYS A 442 -17.14 11.13 -11.60
CA LYS A 442 -16.98 10.17 -12.72
C LYS A 442 -16.68 8.77 -12.21
N ALA A 443 -15.76 8.64 -11.25
CA ALA A 443 -15.40 7.36 -10.67
C ALA A 443 -16.60 6.69 -9.97
N ILE A 444 -17.37 7.44 -9.19
CA ILE A 444 -18.59 6.92 -8.54
C ILE A 444 -19.60 6.43 -9.58
N LYS A 445 -19.87 7.22 -10.64
CA LYS A 445 -20.80 6.82 -11.70
C LYS A 445 -20.37 5.50 -12.36
N TYR A 446 -19.10 5.40 -12.75
CA TYR A 446 -18.54 4.19 -13.36
C TYR A 446 -18.71 2.96 -12.47
N TRP A 447 -18.32 3.07 -11.21
CA TRP A 447 -18.36 1.94 -10.29
C TRP A 447 -19.76 1.60 -9.82
N ASN A 448 -20.70 2.55 -9.79
CA ASN A 448 -22.10 2.29 -9.46
C ASN A 448 -22.78 1.38 -10.49
N GLU A 449 -22.46 1.50 -11.77
CA GLU A 449 -23.02 0.68 -12.85
C GLU A 449 -22.58 -0.80 -12.79
N LYS A 450 -21.45 -1.10 -12.16
CA LYS A 450 -20.93 -2.48 -12.06
C LYS A 450 -21.53 -3.25 -10.90
N SER A 451 -21.75 -4.55 -11.01
CA SER A 451 -22.22 -5.37 -9.87
C SER A 451 -21.14 -5.67 -8.83
N ASP A 452 -19.89 -5.24 -9.04
CA ASP A 452 -18.73 -5.68 -8.28
C ASP A 452 -18.54 -4.95 -6.94
N THR A 453 -18.23 -5.72 -5.89
CA THR A 453 -17.91 -5.26 -4.53
C THR A 453 -16.48 -4.70 -4.40
N GLN A 454 -15.62 -4.88 -5.41
CA GLN A 454 -14.23 -4.38 -5.41
C GLN A 454 -14.09 -2.85 -5.29
N SER A 455 -15.17 -2.09 -5.53
CA SER A 455 -15.15 -0.62 -5.51
C SER A 455 -15.53 0.00 -4.16
N ALA A 456 -15.81 -0.80 -3.13
CA ALA A 456 -16.44 -0.29 -1.90
C ALA A 456 -15.64 0.82 -1.20
N SER A 457 -14.32 0.64 -1.07
CA SER A 457 -13.41 1.62 -0.45
C SER A 457 -13.33 2.93 -1.24
N LEU A 458 -13.30 2.84 -2.57
CA LEU A 458 -13.33 4.01 -3.45
C LEU A 458 -14.69 4.72 -3.35
N LEU A 459 -15.80 3.99 -3.37
CA LEU A 459 -17.15 4.57 -3.25
C LEU A 459 -17.31 5.30 -1.91
N GLN A 460 -16.84 4.68 -0.82
CA GLN A 460 -16.86 5.28 0.51
C GLN A 460 -15.97 6.53 0.59
N GLY A 461 -14.73 6.45 0.13
CA GLY A 461 -13.78 7.57 0.16
C GLY A 461 -14.18 8.73 -0.75
N ALA A 462 -14.61 8.43 -1.98
CA ALA A 462 -15.08 9.41 -2.94
C ALA A 462 -16.40 10.05 -2.48
N GLY A 463 -17.34 9.26 -1.98
CA GLY A 463 -18.61 9.75 -1.42
C GLY A 463 -18.38 10.66 -0.23
N ALA A 464 -17.52 10.25 0.73
CA ALA A 464 -17.17 11.07 1.89
C ALA A 464 -16.49 12.39 1.52
N GLU A 465 -15.73 12.40 0.42
CA GLU A 465 -15.14 13.62 -0.09
C GLU A 465 -16.16 14.53 -0.77
N LEU A 466 -17.05 14.00 -1.60
CA LEU A 466 -18.13 14.76 -2.23
C LEU A 466 -19.12 15.35 -1.22
N LEU A 467 -19.32 14.69 -0.07
CA LEU A 467 -20.11 15.21 1.05
C LEU A 467 -19.60 16.54 1.62
N LYS A 468 -18.35 16.91 1.35
CA LYS A 468 -17.79 18.21 1.75
C LYS A 468 -18.20 19.34 0.80
N SER A 469 -18.74 19.00 -0.38
CA SER A 469 -19.27 19.97 -1.33
C SER A 469 -20.58 20.56 -0.80
N THR A 470 -20.86 21.79 -1.23
CA THR A 470 -22.16 22.45 -0.99
C THR A 470 -23.10 22.30 -2.18
N ASP A 471 -22.60 21.75 -3.29
CA ASP A 471 -23.38 21.52 -4.50
C ASP A 471 -24.38 20.37 -4.29
N ALA A 472 -25.62 20.61 -4.67
CA ALA A 472 -26.67 19.60 -4.62
C ALA A 472 -26.34 18.41 -5.53
N ASP A 473 -25.74 18.62 -6.69
CA ASP A 473 -25.47 17.51 -7.60
C ASP A 473 -24.39 16.56 -7.03
N ASP A 474 -23.34 17.12 -6.43
CA ASP A 474 -22.28 16.35 -5.76
C ASP A 474 -22.83 15.52 -4.60
N LEU A 475 -23.69 16.11 -3.76
CA LEU A 475 -24.34 15.42 -2.65
C LEU A 475 -25.25 14.28 -3.14
N SER A 476 -25.91 14.46 -4.29
CA SER A 476 -26.73 13.41 -4.90
C SER A 476 -25.86 12.25 -5.39
N VAL A 477 -24.74 12.54 -6.06
CA VAL A 477 -23.80 11.51 -6.52
C VAL A 477 -23.20 10.77 -5.33
N ALA A 478 -22.78 11.47 -4.27
CA ALA A 478 -22.32 10.84 -3.03
C ALA A 478 -23.39 9.92 -2.44
N GLY A 479 -24.65 10.36 -2.44
CA GLY A 479 -25.79 9.57 -2.01
C GLY A 479 -25.94 8.25 -2.77
N THR A 480 -25.79 8.25 -4.09
CA THR A 480 -25.86 7.01 -4.89
C THR A 480 -24.74 6.01 -4.57
N ALA A 481 -23.54 6.50 -4.24
CA ALA A 481 -22.43 5.65 -3.81
C ALA A 481 -22.75 4.94 -2.49
N PHE A 482 -23.26 5.69 -1.49
CA PHE A 482 -23.62 5.14 -0.19
C PHE A 482 -24.87 4.26 -0.25
N GLU A 483 -25.83 4.56 -1.13
CA GLU A 483 -27.02 3.74 -1.36
C GLU A 483 -26.64 2.35 -1.83
N LYS A 484 -25.71 2.27 -2.79
CA LYS A 484 -25.15 1.01 -3.26
C LYS A 484 -24.39 0.24 -2.17
N LEU A 485 -23.61 0.93 -1.34
CA LEU A 485 -22.90 0.31 -0.23
C LEU A 485 -23.86 -0.26 0.82
N CYS A 486 -24.98 0.42 1.09
CA CYS A 486 -26.00 -0.05 2.03
C CYS A 486 -26.79 -1.27 1.53
N GLN A 487 -26.85 -1.49 0.21
CA GLN A 487 -27.50 -2.66 -0.41
C GLN A 487 -26.68 -3.95 -0.27
N GLN A 488 -25.42 -3.88 0.19
CA GLN A 488 -24.57 -5.05 0.40
C GLN A 488 -24.97 -5.80 1.68
N SER A 489 -24.70 -7.13 1.73
CA SER A 489 -25.22 -8.06 2.75
C SER A 489 -24.89 -7.68 4.22
N THR A 490 -23.92 -6.79 4.45
CA THR A 490 -23.67 -6.16 5.74
C THR A 490 -23.52 -4.65 5.52
N ALA A 491 -24.55 -3.87 5.84
CA ALA A 491 -24.48 -2.42 5.72
C ALA A 491 -23.44 -1.88 6.71
N ASP A 492 -22.32 -1.34 6.19
CA ASP A 492 -21.32 -0.63 6.98
C ASP A 492 -21.97 0.59 7.67
N PRO A 493 -21.84 0.76 8.99
CA PRO A 493 -22.34 1.94 9.70
C PRO A 493 -21.87 3.26 9.07
N ILE A 494 -20.67 3.29 8.47
CA ILE A 494 -20.15 4.47 7.78
C ILE A 494 -20.93 4.73 6.49
N ALA A 495 -21.29 3.68 5.75
CA ALA A 495 -22.10 3.82 4.55
C ALA A 495 -23.50 4.34 4.87
N VAL A 496 -24.10 3.85 5.96
CA VAL A 496 -25.38 4.36 6.47
C VAL A 496 -25.27 5.85 6.83
N ALA A 497 -24.26 6.23 7.62
CA ALA A 497 -24.05 7.63 7.98
C ALA A 497 -23.85 8.53 6.74
N GLY A 498 -23.12 8.05 5.74
CA GLY A 498 -22.93 8.72 4.46
C GLY A 498 -24.23 8.90 3.67
N LEU A 499 -25.09 7.89 3.62
CA LEU A 499 -26.40 7.97 2.96
C LEU A 499 -27.29 9.03 3.62
N ILE A 500 -27.31 9.04 4.95
CA ILE A 500 -28.07 10.01 5.75
C ILE A 500 -27.53 11.42 5.56
N ALA A 501 -26.21 11.60 5.51
CA ALA A 501 -25.60 12.89 5.23
C ALA A 501 -25.95 13.41 3.83
N SER A 502 -26.01 12.53 2.82
CA SER A 502 -26.34 12.88 1.43
C SER A 502 -27.82 13.26 1.24
N PHE A 503 -28.75 12.46 1.77
CA PHE A 503 -30.18 12.60 1.48
C PHE A 503 -31.03 13.13 2.64
N GLY A 504 -30.53 13.19 3.88
CA GLY A 504 -31.35 13.47 5.07
C GLY A 504 -32.13 14.79 5.04
N LYS A 505 -31.64 15.80 4.31
CA LYS A 505 -32.35 17.08 4.11
C LYS A 505 -33.23 17.14 2.85
N ARG A 506 -33.10 16.18 1.93
CA ARG A 506 -33.65 16.24 0.57
C ARG A 506 -34.67 15.15 0.27
N ASP A 507 -34.41 13.93 0.75
CA ASP A 507 -35.23 12.76 0.50
C ASP A 507 -35.24 11.88 1.76
N ARG A 508 -36.26 12.13 2.60
CA ARG A 508 -36.41 11.42 3.88
C ARG A 508 -36.77 9.95 3.68
N SER A 509 -37.48 9.61 2.61
CA SER A 509 -37.94 8.26 2.30
C SER A 509 -36.78 7.29 2.11
N LYS A 510 -35.67 7.75 1.51
CA LYS A 510 -34.45 6.96 1.32
C LYS A 510 -33.69 6.66 2.62
N VAL A 511 -33.86 7.51 3.63
CA VAL A 511 -33.09 7.48 4.88
C VAL A 511 -33.82 6.74 6.00
N GLU A 512 -35.15 6.82 6.00
CA GLU A 512 -36.01 6.31 7.07
C GLU A 512 -35.72 4.85 7.50
N PRO A 513 -35.45 3.89 6.59
CA PRO A 513 -35.14 2.51 6.97
C PRO A 513 -33.85 2.35 7.79
N TYR A 514 -32.91 3.28 7.66
CA TYR A 514 -31.58 3.17 8.22
C TYR A 514 -31.38 3.98 9.52
N LEU A 515 -32.32 4.86 9.88
CA LEU A 515 -32.19 5.75 11.05
C LEU A 515 -31.94 4.98 12.36
N GLY A 516 -32.55 3.80 12.52
CA GLY A 516 -32.39 2.96 13.72
C GLY A 516 -31.04 2.27 13.86
N SER A 517 -30.23 2.22 12.79
CA SER A 517 -28.91 1.56 12.78
C SER A 517 -27.75 2.48 13.18
N LEU A 518 -28.01 3.79 13.35
CA LEU A 518 -26.98 4.73 13.77
C LEU A 518 -26.59 4.50 15.24
N PRO A 519 -25.27 4.52 15.56
CA PRO A 519 -24.83 4.47 16.95
C PRO A 519 -25.36 5.68 17.73
N ALA A 520 -25.70 5.45 19.00
CA ALA A 520 -26.15 6.51 19.90
C ALA A 520 -25.06 7.58 20.09
N VAL A 521 -25.46 8.85 20.16
CA VAL A 521 -24.54 9.99 20.31
C VAL A 521 -23.67 9.82 21.56
N ASP A 522 -24.24 9.36 22.67
CA ASP A 522 -23.52 9.13 23.93
C ASP A 522 -22.35 8.15 23.79
N GLY A 523 -22.49 7.13 22.95
CA GLY A 523 -21.43 6.16 22.66
C GLY A 523 -20.31 6.73 21.77
N LEU A 524 -20.62 7.72 20.92
CA LEU A 524 -19.63 8.37 20.05
C LEU A 524 -18.78 9.41 20.78
N VAL A 525 -19.28 9.95 21.88
CA VAL A 525 -18.61 11.01 22.67
C VAL A 525 -18.05 10.52 23.99
N SER A 526 -18.20 9.24 24.33
CA SER A 526 -17.81 8.68 25.64
C SER A 526 -16.32 8.78 25.94
N ASN A 527 -15.49 8.89 24.90
CA ASN A 527 -14.04 9.05 24.98
C ASN A 527 -13.57 10.51 24.86
N VAL A 528 -14.49 11.47 24.73
CA VAL A 528 -14.19 12.89 24.61
C VAL A 528 -14.23 13.55 25.97
N ASP A 529 -13.05 13.90 26.51
CA ASP A 529 -12.94 14.70 27.72
C ASP A 529 -13.15 16.18 27.39
N VAL A 530 -14.36 16.66 27.66
CA VAL A 530 -14.75 18.07 27.44
C VAL A 530 -13.90 19.02 28.28
N GLN A 531 -13.51 18.62 29.49
CA GLN A 531 -12.73 19.48 30.38
C GLN A 531 -11.30 19.64 29.86
N GLN A 532 -10.68 18.55 29.40
CA GLN A 532 -9.38 18.59 28.75
C GLN A 532 -9.38 19.47 27.49
N LEU A 533 -10.45 19.41 26.68
CA LEU A 533 -10.60 20.25 25.47
C LEU A 533 -10.72 21.74 25.81
N VAL A 534 -11.47 22.08 26.86
CA VAL A 534 -11.61 23.46 27.33
C VAL A 534 -10.28 23.98 27.87
N GLU A 535 -9.55 23.16 28.65
CA GLU A 535 -8.21 23.48 29.15
C GLU A 535 -7.18 23.63 28.02
N GLY A 536 -7.31 22.83 26.95
CA GLY A 536 -6.46 22.90 25.76
C GLY A 536 -6.63 24.18 24.93
N GLY A 537 -7.76 24.88 25.09
CA GLY A 537 -8.06 26.14 24.39
C GLY A 537 -8.19 26.00 22.87
N VAL A 538 -8.42 27.13 22.18
CA VAL A 538 -8.47 27.16 20.71
C VAL A 538 -7.06 27.30 20.16
N ALA A 539 -6.65 26.38 19.27
CA ALA A 539 -5.38 26.48 18.56
C ALA A 539 -5.33 27.76 17.71
N VAL A 540 -4.69 28.81 18.24
CA VAL A 540 -4.39 30.02 17.48
C VAL A 540 -3.23 29.68 16.55
N LEU A 541 -3.48 29.66 15.24
CA LEU A 541 -2.39 29.63 14.26
C LEU A 541 -1.42 30.75 14.62
N PRO A 542 -0.10 30.50 14.76
CA PRO A 542 0.85 31.55 15.05
C PRO A 542 0.64 32.61 13.99
N ALA A 543 0.21 33.80 14.41
CA ALA A 543 0.04 34.93 13.52
C ALA A 543 1.32 35.02 12.73
N THR A 544 1.23 34.76 11.42
CA THR A 544 2.35 35.00 10.54
C THR A 544 2.64 36.47 10.73
N THR A 545 3.75 36.79 11.40
CA THR A 545 4.38 38.09 11.28
C THR A 545 4.87 38.14 9.84
N SER A 546 3.93 38.30 8.90
CA SER A 546 4.22 38.90 7.63
C SER A 546 4.75 40.27 7.99
N SER A 547 6.08 40.37 8.03
CA SER A 547 6.76 41.61 7.73
C SER A 547 6.36 41.95 6.29
N ALA A 548 5.12 42.41 6.13
CA ALA A 548 4.71 43.21 5.00
C ALA A 548 5.59 44.45 5.11
N LYS A 549 6.76 44.39 4.45
CA LYS A 549 7.45 45.57 4.00
C LYS A 549 6.46 46.28 3.11
N GLU A 550 5.73 47.21 3.71
CA GLU A 550 5.05 48.26 3.00
C GLU A 550 6.10 48.85 2.05
N ARG A 551 5.86 48.65 0.74
CA ARG A 551 6.69 49.20 -0.33
C ARG A 551 6.58 50.71 -0.24
N THR A 552 7.48 51.33 0.50
CA THR A 552 7.76 52.76 0.34
C THR A 552 8.59 52.92 -0.92
N ALA A 553 8.06 53.73 -1.83
CA ALA A 553 8.63 54.02 -3.13
C ALA A 553 10.11 54.45 -3.03
N GLU A 554 10.91 53.94 -3.96
CA GLU A 554 12.32 54.26 -4.12
C GLU A 554 12.53 55.78 -4.23
N LYS A 555 13.18 56.36 -3.22
CA LYS A 555 14.01 57.55 -3.41
C LYS A 555 15.47 57.14 -3.30
N SER A 556 16.13 57.27 -4.43
CA SER A 556 17.57 57.17 -4.66
C SER A 556 18.40 57.85 -3.57
N GLY A 557 19.38 57.13 -3.02
CA GLY A 557 20.42 57.69 -2.16
C GLY A 557 21.11 56.59 -1.36
N GLY A 558 22.20 56.04 -1.89
CA GLY A 558 22.90 54.92 -1.29
C GLY A 558 23.57 55.24 0.05
N GLN A 559 23.73 54.19 0.87
CA GLN A 559 25.00 53.87 1.53
C GLN A 559 24.89 52.51 2.24
N ASN A 560 25.89 51.67 1.99
CA ASN A 560 26.13 50.39 2.65
C ASN A 560 26.05 50.51 4.18
N SER A 561 25.23 49.68 4.82
CA SER A 561 25.43 49.36 6.24
C SER A 561 25.29 47.85 6.48
N ARG A 562 26.42 47.23 6.85
CA ARG A 562 26.46 45.88 7.44
C ARG A 562 25.75 45.91 8.80
N PRO A 563 25.03 44.85 9.21
CA PRO A 563 24.35 44.83 10.49
C PRO A 563 25.37 44.72 11.65
N GLN A 564 25.37 45.70 12.55
CA GLN A 564 26.18 45.65 13.78
C GLN A 564 25.58 44.65 14.78
N LYS A 565 26.41 43.72 15.27
CA LYS A 565 26.10 42.84 16.41
C LYS A 565 25.83 43.68 17.67
N LYS A 566 24.67 43.48 18.30
CA LYS A 566 24.34 44.08 19.61
C LYS A 566 25.32 43.55 20.67
N ARG A 567 26.10 44.45 21.29
CA ARG A 567 26.99 44.13 22.42
C ARG A 567 26.15 43.82 23.68
N LYS A 568 26.49 42.75 24.40
CA LYS A 568 25.94 42.46 25.73
C LYS A 568 26.35 43.56 26.72
N ARG A 569 25.40 44.10 27.49
CA ARG A 569 25.62 45.17 28.47
C ARG A 569 26.44 44.61 29.65
N LYS A 570 27.56 45.26 30.00
CA LYS A 570 28.32 44.99 31.23
C LYS A 570 27.74 45.81 32.39
N LEU A 571 27.71 45.23 33.58
CA LEU A 571 27.37 45.91 34.83
C LEU A 571 28.44 47.01 35.11
N PRO A 572 28.07 48.19 35.66
CA PRO A 572 29.03 49.25 35.99
C PRO A 572 30.12 48.76 36.95
N LYS A 573 31.33 49.29 36.81
CA LYS A 573 32.53 48.84 37.55
C LYS A 573 32.46 49.09 39.07
N ASP A 574 31.56 49.98 39.51
CA ASP A 574 31.44 50.44 40.90
C ASP A 574 30.08 50.06 41.52
N PHE A 575 29.53 48.90 41.15
CA PHE A 575 28.26 48.42 41.72
C PHE A 575 28.49 47.82 43.11
N GLU A 576 28.04 48.53 44.15
CA GLU A 576 27.93 48.03 45.53
C GLU A 576 26.46 47.69 45.84
N GLU A 577 26.21 46.47 46.32
CA GLU A 577 24.86 45.98 46.61
C GLU A 577 24.25 46.75 47.80
N GLY A 578 23.10 47.40 47.58
CA GLY A 578 22.39 48.20 48.60
C GLY A 578 22.50 49.72 48.44
N LYS A 579 23.35 50.24 47.56
CA LYS A 579 23.43 51.69 47.29
C LYS A 579 22.37 52.11 46.27
N LYS A 580 21.47 53.03 46.65
CA LYS A 580 20.41 53.53 45.77
C LYS A 580 21.05 54.25 44.58
N MET A 581 20.89 53.71 43.37
CA MET A 581 21.42 54.34 42.16
C MET A 581 20.76 55.70 41.92
N ASP A 582 21.54 56.65 41.39
CA ASP A 582 21.05 57.98 41.02
C ASP A 582 19.84 57.88 40.07
N PRO A 583 18.66 58.38 40.47
CA PRO A 583 17.44 58.31 39.67
C PRO A 583 17.53 59.11 38.37
N GLU A 584 18.46 60.06 38.25
CA GLU A 584 18.65 60.87 37.04
C GLU A 584 19.70 60.29 36.08
N ARG A 585 20.20 59.07 36.35
CA ARG A 585 21.25 58.43 35.53
C ARG A 585 20.83 58.12 34.10
N TRP A 586 19.53 57.96 33.84
CA TRP A 586 19.00 57.74 32.50
C TRP A 586 18.91 59.05 31.68
N LEU A 587 18.95 60.21 32.33
CA LEU A 587 18.94 61.51 31.66
C LEU A 587 20.31 61.82 31.04
N PRO A 588 20.36 62.56 29.92
CA PRO A 588 21.59 63.13 29.40
C PRO A 588 22.33 63.91 30.49
N LEU A 589 23.67 63.79 30.52
CA LEU A 589 24.49 64.38 31.60
C LEU A 589 24.24 65.89 31.82
N ARG A 590 23.78 66.62 30.80
CA ARG A 590 23.47 68.05 30.85
C ARG A 590 22.22 68.38 31.66
N ASP A 591 21.28 67.44 31.75
CA ASP A 591 19.96 67.63 32.34
C ASP A 591 19.87 67.04 33.75
N ARG A 592 20.99 66.51 34.26
CA ARG A 592 21.10 66.01 35.63
C ARG A 592 21.35 67.17 36.58
N SER A 593 20.71 67.13 37.74
CA SER A 593 20.92 68.06 38.87
C SER A 593 22.40 68.21 39.27
N SER A 594 23.20 67.16 39.09
CA SER A 594 24.64 67.16 39.38
C SER A 594 25.50 67.89 38.32
N TYR A 595 24.93 68.33 37.20
CA TYR A 595 25.68 68.94 36.11
C TYR A 595 26.07 70.39 36.42
N ARG A 596 27.39 70.64 36.45
CA ARG A 596 27.93 72.01 36.49
C ARG A 596 28.69 72.33 35.20
N PRO A 597 28.19 73.26 34.36
CA PRO A 597 28.89 73.64 33.13
C PRO A 597 30.22 74.31 33.49
N LYS A 598 31.33 73.74 33.00
CA LYS A 598 32.68 74.28 33.21
C LYS A 598 32.99 75.37 32.18
N GLY A 599 33.48 76.52 32.67
CA GLY A 599 33.97 77.64 31.86
C GLY A 599 32.92 78.67 31.43
N LYS A 600 33.38 79.91 31.14
CA LYS A 600 32.51 81.06 30.75
C LYS A 600 31.66 80.80 29.50
N LYS A 601 32.17 80.04 28.51
CA LYS A 601 31.41 79.66 27.30
C LYS A 601 30.33 78.61 27.57
N GLY A 602 30.54 77.71 28.54
CA GLY A 602 29.57 76.68 28.93
C GLY A 602 28.35 77.24 29.66
N LYS A 603 28.57 78.23 30.55
CA LYS A 603 27.47 78.95 31.23
C LYS A 603 26.58 79.74 30.25
N LYS A 604 27.16 80.36 29.22
CA LYS A 604 26.40 81.15 28.24
C LYS A 604 25.51 80.27 27.35
N LYS A 605 26.01 79.10 26.92
CA LYS A 605 25.26 78.14 26.11
C LYS A 605 24.17 77.40 26.90
N ALA A 606 24.28 77.32 28.23
CA ALA A 606 23.23 76.79 29.09
C ALA A 606 22.01 77.74 29.16
N ASN A 607 22.25 79.06 29.29
CA ASN A 607 21.19 80.07 29.27
C ASN A 607 20.49 80.22 27.90
N ASP A 608 21.23 80.09 26.79
CA ASP A 608 20.67 80.28 25.44
C ASP A 608 19.85 79.07 24.92
N SER A 609 19.82 77.93 25.64
CA SER A 609 19.12 76.71 25.20
C SER A 609 17.80 76.44 25.93
N THR A 610 17.40 77.27 26.89
CA THR A 610 16.11 77.13 27.59
C THR A 610 15.10 78.10 26.98
N GLN A 611 14.33 77.63 26.00
CA GLN A 611 13.12 78.32 25.55
C GLN A 611 12.01 78.06 26.59
N GLY A 612 12.08 78.82 27.68
CA GLY A 612 11.24 78.66 28.88
C GLY A 612 12.06 79.06 30.10
N GLY A 613 11.85 80.28 30.59
CA GLY A 613 12.60 80.84 31.73
C GLY A 613 12.37 80.05 33.01
N PHE A 614 13.40 80.00 33.87
CA PHE A 614 13.26 79.57 35.26
C PHE A 614 12.27 80.50 35.97
N VAL A 615 11.12 79.96 36.38
CA VAL A 615 10.23 80.63 37.35
C VAL A 615 10.93 80.56 38.69
N LYS A 616 11.39 81.71 39.17
CA LYS A 616 11.69 81.93 40.57
C LYS A 616 10.32 82.12 41.24
N GLU A 617 9.95 81.29 42.19
CA GLU A 617 8.80 81.55 43.05
C GLU A 617 9.07 82.87 43.79
N GLU A 618 8.46 83.95 43.31
CA GLU A 618 8.31 85.20 44.06
C GLU A 618 6.81 85.42 44.27
N GLU A 619 6.49 85.74 45.51
CA GLU A 619 5.16 85.87 46.08
C GLU A 619 4.23 86.79 45.27
N THR A 620 2.99 86.36 45.16
CA THR A 620 1.86 87.08 44.58
C THR A 620 1.60 88.41 45.26
N LEU A 621 1.63 89.50 44.49
CA LEU A 621 0.90 90.75 44.74
C LEU A 621 0.29 91.26 43.43
N GLU A 622 -0.89 91.85 43.56
CA GLU A 622 -1.99 91.86 42.60
C GLU A 622 -1.87 92.78 41.37
N LEU A 623 -2.71 92.44 40.39
CA LEU A 623 -3.18 93.18 39.20
C LEU A 623 -3.25 94.70 39.31
N ALA A 624 -2.97 95.40 38.20
CA ALA A 624 -3.95 96.24 37.51
C ALA A 624 -3.39 96.87 36.21
N GLY A 625 -4.17 96.74 35.13
CA GLY A 625 -4.22 97.65 33.97
C GLY A 625 -3.01 97.61 33.03
N GLY A 626 -3.13 97.59 31.72
CA GLY A 626 -4.23 98.03 30.86
C GLY A 626 -3.61 98.68 29.62
N ALA A 627 -4.27 98.50 28.47
CA ALA A 627 -4.00 99.15 27.17
C ALA A 627 -2.63 98.84 26.53
N GLY A 628 -2.49 98.67 25.22
CA GLY A 628 -3.43 98.85 24.13
C GLY A 628 -2.65 98.73 22.83
N SER A 629 -3.33 98.20 21.81
CA SER A 629 -3.28 98.66 20.42
C SER A 629 -1.93 98.80 19.67
N VAL A 630 -1.86 98.03 18.57
CA VAL A 630 -1.68 98.52 17.18
C VAL A 630 -0.24 98.66 16.63
N LYS A 631 0.07 97.66 15.77
CA LYS A 631 0.37 97.77 14.32
C LYS A 631 1.75 98.33 13.89
N VAL A 632 2.44 97.57 13.04
CA VAL A 632 2.70 97.86 11.60
C VAL A 632 4.00 97.17 11.14
N GLU A 633 3.91 96.59 9.95
CA GLU A 633 4.96 95.98 9.12
C GLU A 633 6.23 96.83 8.91
N ARG A 634 7.34 96.15 8.61
CA ARG A 634 8.23 96.55 7.50
C ARG A 634 9.12 95.40 7.05
N ALA A 635 9.06 95.10 5.76
CA ALA A 635 10.22 94.69 4.94
C ALA A 635 10.49 95.86 3.96
N PRO A 636 11.50 95.85 3.04
CA PRO A 636 12.66 94.96 2.81
C PRO A 636 13.99 95.76 2.66
N THR A 637 15.12 95.13 2.28
CA THR A 637 15.90 95.41 1.01
C THR A 637 17.33 94.81 0.97
N ALA A 638 17.74 94.59 -0.28
CA ALA A 638 18.90 93.93 -0.89
C ALA A 638 20.32 94.52 -0.70
N SER A 639 21.33 93.73 -1.12
CA SER A 639 22.59 94.05 -1.85
C SER A 639 23.75 93.15 -1.34
N SER A 640 24.80 92.76 -2.04
CA SER A 640 25.17 92.69 -3.46
C SER A 640 26.52 91.94 -3.58
N SER A 641 26.68 91.18 -4.67
CA SER A 641 27.90 90.97 -5.49
C SER A 641 29.27 90.57 -4.88
N SER A 642 29.70 89.37 -5.31
CA SER A 642 31.00 89.02 -5.96
C SER A 642 32.35 89.20 -5.24
N ASN A 643 33.13 88.11 -5.13
CA ASN A 643 34.35 87.98 -5.96
C ASN A 643 34.93 86.54 -6.04
N LYS A 644 35.57 86.27 -7.19
CA LYS A 644 36.21 85.02 -7.67
C LYS A 644 37.50 84.65 -6.91
N LYS A 645 37.83 83.34 -6.88
CA LYS A 645 39.11 82.83 -7.42
C LYS A 645 39.12 81.31 -7.72
N LYS A 646 39.47 81.02 -8.98
CA LYS A 646 40.00 79.79 -9.61
C LYS A 646 41.18 79.19 -8.79
N LYS A 647 41.68 77.95 -8.92
CA LYS A 647 41.79 76.96 -10.02
C LYS A 647 42.44 75.67 -9.46
N LYS A 648 42.22 74.52 -10.14
CA LYS A 648 43.12 73.36 -10.45
C LYS A 648 44.03 72.80 -9.33
N GLY A 649 44.18 71.49 -9.11
CA GLY A 649 43.82 70.28 -9.83
C GLY A 649 44.92 69.22 -9.64
N LYS A 650 44.61 67.98 -10.04
CA LYS A 650 45.53 66.89 -10.44
C LYS A 650 46.34 66.20 -9.32
N LYS A 651 46.03 64.93 -9.03
CA LYS A 651 46.54 63.75 -9.72
C LYS A 651 45.72 62.54 -9.30
#